data_AF-A0A1J5RY06-F1
#
_entry.id   AF-A0A1J5RY06-F1
#
_cell.length_a   1.000
_cell.length_b   1.000
_cell.length_c   1.000
_cell.angle_alpha   90.00
_cell.angle_beta   90.00
_cell.angle_gamma   90.00
#
_symmetry.space_group_name_H-M   'P 1'
#
loop_
_entity.id
_entity.type
_entity.pdbx_description
1 polymer ?
#
loop_
_entity_poly.entity_id
_entity_poly.type
_entity_poly.pdbx_seq_one_letter_code
_entity_poly.pdbx_strand_id
1 'polypeptide(L)'
;MTSPDFLDLPPLIGAGGTVRLPGSKSISNRVLLLAALSSGPTQVTGLLDSDDTRVMLAALHALGVKVEQQGAATLVHGCGGRFPAREAKLFMGNAGTAIRPLTAALALLGGSYALAGVPRMHERPIGDLVDALRSIGCDIGYGGQPGFPPLNIGIGTLRIDAPIRVRGDVSSQFLSALLLALPLAAAARDIVIEVAGTLISRPYVEMTCKLLARFGVHIEHQGWQRFIIPAGSRFVSPGRIAVEGDASSASYFLAAGVLGTLHGQGQAVRVEGVDANSIQGDVQFARVLQQLGARVEWGEGFIATHGLREGRQRLAGGTIDCVAIPDAAMTLAITALFAEAPTTLTGIGSWRVKETDRIAAMAAELAKLGAQVEAGSDWLRVHPLPAEHWRSAAIATYDDHRMAMCFSLASFGPADIRILEPGCVSKTFPTYFQAFAAVARPVPVIAIDGPTASGKGTVAAHLAQALGFHYLDSGVMYRATALLAQRQGIALDDEAALAALARHLPIRCEGGTVWLGPENASDVIRTEAVGQAASTLSALPAVRRALLDLQRSLRRAPGLVADGRDMGTVVFPDARLKVFLTADAQARAERRHKQLISKGISTTLTQVLHELEQRDARDTQRSVAALKPAQDALPLNTSALDVDQTVHQVLQWWRQRS
;
A
#
# COMPACT_ATOMS: atom_id res chain seq x y z
N MET A 1 12.03 12.31 -8.93
CA MET A 1 10.88 11.87 -9.73
C MET A 1 9.63 12.15 -8.90
N THR A 2 8.64 12.85 -9.45
CA THR A 2 7.34 13.00 -8.78
C THR A 2 6.72 11.63 -8.60
N SER A 3 6.17 11.34 -7.42
CA SER A 3 5.38 10.11 -7.20
C SER A 3 4.24 10.09 -8.21
N PRO A 4 3.87 8.93 -8.78
CA PRO A 4 2.70 8.85 -9.65
C PRO A 4 1.43 9.20 -8.87
N ASP A 5 0.43 9.74 -9.57
CA ASP A 5 -0.89 10.09 -9.00
C ASP A 5 -1.67 8.86 -8.53
N PHE A 6 -1.39 7.69 -9.09
CA PHE A 6 -1.96 6.41 -8.67
C PHE A 6 -1.02 5.23 -8.93
N LEU A 7 -1.31 4.09 -8.30
CA LEU A 7 -0.67 2.80 -8.54
C LEU A 7 -1.74 1.72 -8.70
N ASP A 8 -1.74 1.03 -9.84
CA ASP A 8 -2.57 -0.16 -10.06
C ASP A 8 -1.86 -1.40 -9.49
N LEU A 9 -2.52 -2.11 -8.58
CA LEU A 9 -2.09 -3.38 -8.01
C LEU A 9 -2.96 -4.49 -8.59
N PRO A 10 -2.37 -5.45 -9.34
CA PRO A 10 -3.14 -6.54 -9.89
C PRO A 10 -3.52 -7.57 -8.83
N PRO A 11 -4.52 -8.42 -9.09
CA PRO A 11 -4.81 -9.59 -8.26
C PRO A 11 -3.56 -10.43 -8.00
N LEU A 12 -3.37 -10.85 -6.75
CA LEU A 12 -2.24 -11.65 -6.27
C LEU A 12 -2.66 -13.10 -6.06
N ILE A 13 -1.79 -14.01 -6.45
CA ILE A 13 -1.94 -15.46 -6.26
C ILE A 13 -1.06 -15.99 -5.13
N GLY A 14 -0.10 -15.21 -4.64
CA GLY A 14 0.72 -15.62 -3.52
C GLY A 14 1.64 -14.53 -2.99
N ALA A 15 2.39 -14.88 -1.94
CA ALA A 15 3.48 -14.09 -1.42
C ALA A 15 4.62 -15.01 -0.97
N GLY A 16 5.85 -14.52 -0.92
CA GLY A 16 7.00 -15.27 -0.44
C GLY A 16 8.30 -14.48 -0.53
N GLY A 17 9.23 -14.76 0.38
CA GLY A 17 10.56 -14.14 0.40
C GLY A 17 10.86 -13.42 1.71
N THR A 18 11.85 -12.54 1.67
CA THR A 18 12.33 -11.80 2.85
C THR A 18 12.22 -10.30 2.60
N VAL A 19 11.71 -9.57 3.58
CA VAL A 19 11.69 -8.11 3.61
C VAL A 19 12.45 -7.61 4.84
N ARG A 20 13.32 -6.62 4.66
CA ARG A 20 13.95 -5.90 5.76
C ARG A 20 13.19 -4.59 5.99
N LEU A 21 12.71 -4.40 7.21
CA LEU A 21 11.96 -3.20 7.57
C LEU A 21 12.90 -1.99 7.72
N PRO A 22 12.46 -0.79 7.34
CA PRO A 22 13.13 0.43 7.75
C PRO A 22 12.90 0.67 9.25
N GLY A 23 13.69 1.56 9.84
CA GLY A 23 13.60 1.89 11.26
C GLY A 23 12.22 2.40 11.68
N SER A 24 11.86 2.17 12.94
CA SER A 24 10.61 2.69 13.52
C SER A 24 10.64 4.22 13.61
N LYS A 25 9.64 4.87 13.02
CA LYS A 25 9.45 6.33 13.09
C LYS A 25 9.37 6.81 14.54
N SER A 26 8.61 6.10 15.36
CA SER A 26 8.34 6.48 16.74
C SER A 26 9.56 6.34 17.65
N ILE A 27 10.40 5.33 17.40
CA ILE A 27 11.69 5.16 18.11
C ILE A 27 12.68 6.20 17.60
N SER A 28 12.81 6.38 16.28
CA SER A 28 13.74 7.32 15.66
C SER A 28 13.63 8.72 16.25
N ASN A 29 12.43 9.31 16.27
CA ASN A 29 12.24 10.67 16.79
C ASN A 29 12.47 10.79 18.30
N ARG A 30 12.15 9.76 19.09
CA ARG A 30 12.45 9.74 20.54
C ARG A 30 13.94 9.64 20.79
N VAL A 31 14.63 8.75 20.08
CA VAL A 31 16.07 8.55 20.20
C VAL A 31 16.82 9.81 19.77
N LEU A 32 16.42 10.47 18.69
CA LEU A 32 17.03 11.73 18.26
C LEU A 32 16.93 12.82 19.34
N LEU A 33 15.74 13.00 19.92
CA LEU A 33 15.55 13.99 20.99
C LEU A 33 16.33 13.62 22.26
N LEU A 34 16.26 12.37 22.71
CA LEU A 34 16.97 11.89 23.90
C LEU A 34 18.49 11.99 23.73
N ALA A 35 19.01 11.60 22.56
CA ALA A 35 20.42 11.72 22.23
C ALA A 35 20.86 13.19 22.24
N ALA A 36 20.07 14.09 21.65
CA ALA A 36 20.34 15.51 21.65
C ALA A 36 20.34 16.09 23.08
N LEU A 37 19.41 15.69 23.95
CA LEU A 37 19.33 16.19 25.33
C LEU A 37 20.32 15.52 26.30
N SER A 38 20.96 14.42 25.91
CA SER A 38 21.86 13.66 26.78
C SER A 38 23.21 14.33 27.03
N SER A 39 23.89 13.93 28.11
CA SER A 39 25.33 14.16 28.26
C SER A 39 26.12 13.13 27.47
N GLY A 40 26.96 13.58 26.55
CA GLY A 40 27.85 12.74 25.73
C GLY A 40 27.30 12.45 24.31
N PRO A 41 28.17 11.99 23.39
CA PRO A 41 27.76 11.67 22.03
C PRO A 41 27.08 10.30 21.93
N THR A 42 26.02 10.19 21.12
CA THR A 42 25.27 8.96 20.88
C THR A 42 25.34 8.56 19.41
N GLN A 43 25.84 7.36 19.12
CA GLN A 43 25.80 6.79 17.78
C GLN A 43 24.50 6.00 17.56
N VAL A 44 23.68 6.44 16.61
CA VAL A 44 22.38 5.88 16.28
C VAL A 44 22.46 5.09 14.97
N THR A 45 22.11 3.81 14.99
CA THR A 45 22.03 2.96 13.78
C THR A 45 20.59 2.60 13.45
N GLY A 46 20.28 2.37 12.17
CA GLY A 46 18.93 2.00 11.72
C GLY A 46 17.92 3.15 11.79
N LEU A 47 18.39 4.40 11.92
CA LEU A 47 17.53 5.58 11.92
C LEU A 47 16.69 5.60 10.63
N LEU A 48 15.39 5.80 10.77
CA LEU A 48 14.50 5.91 9.62
C LEU A 48 14.86 7.15 8.80
N ASP A 49 15.01 7.00 7.49
CA ASP A 49 15.04 8.12 6.55
C ASP A 49 13.61 8.36 6.03
N SER A 50 12.90 9.32 6.63
CA SER A 50 11.55 9.73 6.22
C SER A 50 11.32 11.22 6.46
N ASP A 51 10.19 11.74 5.98
CA ASP A 51 9.83 13.15 6.14
C ASP A 51 9.84 13.58 7.63
N ASP A 52 9.29 12.75 8.53
CA ASP A 52 9.19 13.04 9.96
C ASP A 52 10.58 13.10 10.65
N THR A 53 11.51 12.22 10.28
CA THR A 53 12.87 12.22 10.88
C THR A 53 13.74 13.31 10.29
N ARG A 54 13.58 13.63 9.00
CA ARG A 54 14.23 14.80 8.37
C ARG A 54 13.79 16.10 9.02
N VAL A 55 12.50 16.25 9.34
CA VAL A 55 11.98 17.38 10.12
C VAL A 55 12.61 17.46 11.50
N MET A 56 12.71 16.34 12.23
CA MET A 56 13.36 16.31 13.55
C MET A 56 14.84 16.71 13.46
N LEU A 57 15.60 16.15 12.49
CA LEU A 57 17.01 16.49 12.29
C LEU A 57 17.19 17.98 11.94
N ALA A 58 16.35 18.52 11.06
CA ALA A 58 16.37 19.95 10.72
C ALA A 58 16.08 20.83 11.94
N ALA A 59 15.13 20.44 12.78
CA ALA A 59 14.84 21.14 14.03
C ALA A 59 16.02 21.10 15.00
N LEU A 60 16.66 19.94 15.18
CA LEU A 60 17.86 19.80 16.01
C LEU A 60 19.03 20.65 15.50
N HIS A 61 19.24 20.70 14.18
CA HIS A 61 20.24 21.58 13.57
C HIS A 61 19.95 23.06 13.85
N ALA A 62 18.68 23.49 13.68
CA ALA A 62 18.26 24.86 13.98
C ALA A 62 18.42 25.21 15.47
N LEU A 63 18.34 24.22 16.36
CA LEU A 63 18.61 24.36 17.79
C LEU A 63 20.12 24.34 18.13
N GLY A 64 20.99 24.22 17.13
CA GLY A 64 22.45 24.21 17.27
C GLY A 64 23.03 22.87 17.74
N VAL A 65 22.24 21.79 17.71
CA VAL A 65 22.74 20.44 18.03
C VAL A 65 23.61 19.94 16.88
N LYS A 66 24.83 19.53 17.19
CA LYS A 66 25.74 18.96 16.21
C LYS A 66 25.34 17.50 15.91
N VAL A 67 25.05 17.21 14.65
CA VAL A 67 24.73 15.87 14.15
C VAL A 67 25.60 15.57 12.93
N GLU A 68 26.27 14.43 12.93
CA GLU A 68 27.18 13.99 11.86
C GLU A 68 26.74 12.64 11.31
N GLN A 69 26.83 12.45 10.00
CA GLN A 69 26.62 11.14 9.39
C GLN A 69 27.95 10.36 9.38
N GLN A 70 27.94 9.13 9.91
CA GLN A 70 29.07 8.21 9.96
C GLN A 70 28.70 6.89 9.27
N GLY A 71 28.85 6.84 7.95
CA GLY A 71 28.39 5.72 7.14
C GLY A 71 26.87 5.54 7.27
N ALA A 72 26.44 4.34 7.69
CA ALA A 72 25.02 4.04 7.95
C ALA A 72 24.52 4.48 9.34
N ALA A 73 25.39 5.05 10.18
CA ALA A 73 25.06 5.54 11.52
C ALA A 73 25.00 7.06 11.55
N THR A 74 24.22 7.61 12.47
CA THR A 74 24.13 9.06 12.74
C THR A 74 24.70 9.32 14.14
N LEU A 75 25.72 10.15 14.25
CA LEU A 75 26.32 10.58 15.52
C LEU A 75 25.65 11.88 15.98
N VAL A 76 24.94 11.83 17.10
CA VAL A 76 24.31 13.00 17.72
C VAL A 76 25.15 13.42 18.92
N HIS A 77 25.67 14.65 18.91
CA HIS A 77 26.41 15.20 20.04
C HIS A 77 25.43 15.82 21.05
N GLY A 78 25.26 15.15 22.20
CA GLY A 78 24.35 15.60 23.24
C GLY A 78 24.75 16.95 23.86
N CYS A 79 23.76 17.78 24.16
CA CYS A 79 23.92 19.14 24.70
C CYS A 79 23.72 19.23 26.22
N GLY A 80 23.62 18.09 26.93
CA GLY A 80 23.53 18.06 28.39
C GLY A 80 22.27 18.76 28.93
N GLY A 81 21.15 18.61 28.23
CA GLY A 81 19.85 19.16 28.61
C GLY A 81 19.70 20.65 28.36
N ARG A 82 20.56 21.28 27.55
CA ARG A 82 20.45 22.71 27.19
C ARG A 82 20.76 22.91 25.72
N PHE A 83 19.74 23.22 24.92
CA PHE A 83 19.97 23.51 23.49
C PHE A 83 20.89 24.74 23.32
N PRO A 84 21.88 24.67 22.40
CA PRO A 84 22.79 25.79 22.15
C PRO A 84 22.10 27.06 21.66
N ALA A 85 21.13 26.95 20.76
CA ALA A 85 20.35 28.10 20.29
C ALA A 85 19.19 28.40 21.25
N ARG A 86 19.10 29.65 21.72
CA ARG A 86 18.00 30.14 22.57
C ARG A 86 16.86 30.78 21.79
N GLU A 87 17.02 30.94 20.48
CA GLU A 87 15.96 31.33 19.56
C GLU A 87 15.99 30.44 18.32
N ALA A 88 14.81 30.07 17.80
CA ALA A 88 14.70 29.38 16.53
C ALA A 88 13.27 29.45 15.95
N LYS A 89 13.16 29.45 14.62
CA LYS A 89 11.91 29.17 13.90
C LYS A 89 11.98 27.76 13.34
N LEU A 90 11.10 26.89 13.80
CA LEU A 90 11.11 25.46 13.50
C LEU A 90 9.92 25.13 12.59
N PHE A 91 10.23 24.68 11.38
CA PHE A 91 9.22 24.12 10.48
C PHE A 91 9.07 22.62 10.74
N MET A 92 7.90 22.23 11.22
CA MET A 92 7.58 20.89 11.71
C MET A 92 6.84 20.01 10.71
N GLY A 93 6.68 20.46 9.45
CA GLY A 93 5.93 19.72 8.43
C GLY A 93 4.54 19.29 8.90
N ASN A 94 4.19 18.02 8.72
CA ASN A 94 3.04 17.35 9.37
C ASN A 94 3.49 16.33 10.45
N ALA A 95 4.71 16.50 10.98
CA ALA A 95 5.40 15.52 11.83
C ALA A 95 4.95 15.58 13.29
N GLY A 96 3.82 14.95 13.57
CA GLY A 96 3.25 14.88 14.91
C GLY A 96 4.19 14.27 15.95
N THR A 97 4.96 13.24 15.56
CA THR A 97 5.91 12.58 16.44
C THR A 97 7.14 13.42 16.79
N ALA A 98 7.35 14.55 16.08
CA ALA A 98 8.42 15.49 16.35
C ALA A 98 7.93 16.75 17.11
N ILE A 99 6.85 17.39 16.67
CA ILE A 99 6.39 18.67 17.23
C ILE A 99 6.01 18.57 18.71
N ARG A 100 5.33 17.51 19.14
CA ARG A 100 4.86 17.35 20.52
C ARG A 100 6.01 17.22 21.53
N PRO A 101 6.95 16.28 21.38
CA PRO A 101 8.07 16.17 22.32
C PRO A 101 9.02 17.38 22.25
N LEU A 102 9.24 18.00 21.07
CA LEU A 102 10.01 19.24 20.99
C LEU A 102 9.32 20.40 21.69
N THR A 103 8.00 20.55 21.55
CA THR A 103 7.23 21.59 22.27
C THR A 103 7.44 21.45 23.78
N ALA A 104 7.34 20.23 24.32
CA ALA A 104 7.53 19.98 25.74
C ALA A 104 8.97 20.31 26.20
N ALA A 105 9.98 19.87 25.45
CA ALA A 105 11.38 20.15 25.79
C ALA A 105 11.70 21.65 25.74
N LEU A 106 11.28 22.35 24.68
CA LEU A 106 11.52 23.78 24.51
C LEU A 106 10.79 24.62 25.55
N ALA A 107 9.55 24.25 25.89
CA ALA A 107 8.75 24.93 26.91
C ALA A 107 9.38 24.84 28.31
N LEU A 108 9.95 23.69 28.67
CA LEU A 108 10.63 23.51 29.96
C LEU A 108 11.98 24.23 30.01
N LEU A 109 12.73 24.27 28.91
CA LEU A 109 14.04 24.92 28.87
C LEU A 109 13.94 26.43 28.77
N GLY A 110 12.86 26.95 28.18
CA GLY A 110 12.64 28.36 27.92
C GLY A 110 13.53 28.91 26.80
N GLY A 111 13.04 29.95 26.13
CA GLY A 111 13.75 30.63 25.04
C GLY A 111 12.80 31.48 24.20
N SER A 112 13.10 31.65 22.92
CA SER A 112 12.25 32.34 21.95
C SER A 112 12.07 31.47 20.71
N TYR A 113 11.09 30.57 20.76
CA TYR A 113 10.89 29.58 19.69
C TYR A 113 9.53 29.75 19.01
N ALA A 114 9.50 29.62 17.69
CA ALA A 114 8.25 29.53 16.92
C ALA A 114 8.19 28.19 16.20
N LEU A 115 7.11 27.43 16.41
CA LEU A 115 6.89 26.12 15.79
C LEU A 115 5.67 26.20 14.88
N ALA A 116 5.84 25.93 13.59
CA ALA A 116 4.77 25.95 12.60
C ALA A 116 4.90 24.75 11.64
N GLY A 117 3.87 24.47 10.83
CA GLY A 117 3.91 23.37 9.88
C GLY A 117 3.15 23.68 8.60
N VAL A 118 2.81 22.62 7.86
CA VAL A 118 1.87 22.71 6.73
C VAL A 118 0.44 22.98 7.25
N PRO A 119 -0.53 23.42 6.42
CA PRO A 119 -1.90 23.74 6.87
C PRO A 119 -2.53 22.63 7.74
N ARG A 120 -2.38 21.36 7.33
CA ARG A 120 -2.88 20.21 8.10
C ARG A 120 -2.31 20.12 9.52
N MET A 121 -1.08 20.56 9.77
CA MET A 121 -0.50 20.61 11.12
C MET A 121 -1.29 21.53 12.04
N HIS A 122 -1.87 22.60 11.50
CA HIS A 122 -2.66 23.58 12.26
C HIS A 122 -4.08 23.08 12.60
N GLU A 123 -4.41 21.86 12.19
CA GLU A 123 -5.64 21.16 12.56
C GLU A 123 -5.35 19.97 13.48
N ARG A 124 -4.08 19.73 13.84
CA ARG A 124 -3.69 18.61 14.71
C ARG A 124 -3.71 19.02 16.18
N PRO A 125 -4.47 18.32 17.04
CA PRO A 125 -4.59 18.71 18.44
C PRO A 125 -3.25 18.64 19.16
N ILE A 126 -3.00 19.68 19.95
CA ILE A 126 -1.88 19.79 20.91
C ILE A 126 -2.31 20.48 22.23
N GLY A 127 -3.56 20.95 22.32
CA GLY A 127 -4.16 21.65 23.45
C GLY A 127 -3.83 21.03 24.81
N ASP A 128 -4.19 19.76 25.02
CA ASP A 128 -3.97 19.07 26.30
C ASP A 128 -2.50 19.08 26.75
N LEU A 129 -1.54 19.00 25.81
CA LEU A 129 -0.12 19.10 26.13
C LEU A 129 0.26 20.54 26.54
N VAL A 130 -0.23 21.53 25.80
CA VAL A 130 0.01 22.95 26.11
C VAL A 130 -0.59 23.32 27.45
N ASP A 131 -1.80 22.86 27.76
CA ASP A 131 -2.47 23.11 29.03
C ASP A 131 -1.71 22.48 30.21
N ALA A 132 -1.23 21.24 30.04
CA ALA A 132 -0.38 20.59 31.04
C ALA A 132 0.92 21.38 31.29
N LEU A 133 1.58 21.85 30.23
CA LEU A 133 2.82 22.65 30.34
C LEU A 133 2.58 24.05 30.92
N ARG A 134 1.49 24.73 30.55
CA ARG A 134 1.09 26.02 31.13
C ARG A 134 0.72 25.89 32.60
N SER A 135 0.13 24.78 33.02
CA SER A 135 -0.23 24.53 34.42
C SER A 135 0.98 24.55 35.36
N ILE A 136 2.17 24.21 34.84
CA ILE A 136 3.46 24.29 35.56
C ILE A 136 4.24 25.57 35.23
N GLY A 137 3.61 26.59 34.65
CA GLY A 137 4.23 27.90 34.43
C GLY A 137 5.12 28.02 33.19
N CYS A 138 5.03 27.09 32.23
CA CYS A 138 5.67 27.29 30.92
C CYS A 138 4.97 28.41 30.13
N ASP A 139 5.75 29.25 29.45
CA ASP A 139 5.23 30.30 28.56
C ASP A 139 5.07 29.75 27.13
N ILE A 140 3.81 29.49 26.75
CA ILE A 140 3.44 29.00 25.43
C ILE A 140 2.25 29.83 24.95
N GLY A 141 2.32 30.42 23.77
CA GLY A 141 1.24 31.11 23.06
C GLY A 141 0.82 30.37 21.80
N TYR A 142 -0.45 30.50 21.43
CA TYR A 142 -0.93 30.06 20.11
C TYR A 142 -0.72 31.19 19.09
N GLY A 143 -0.10 30.89 17.96
CA GLY A 143 0.04 31.82 16.84
C GLY A 143 -1.17 31.80 15.89
N GLY A 144 -2.15 30.93 16.14
CA GLY A 144 -3.37 30.75 15.35
C GLY A 144 -4.53 30.29 16.21
N GLN A 145 -5.25 29.24 15.79
CA GLN A 145 -6.39 28.71 16.53
C GLN A 145 -5.96 28.08 17.87
N PRO A 146 -6.59 28.42 19.00
CA PRO A 146 -6.33 27.77 20.28
C PRO A 146 -6.51 26.25 20.21
N GLY A 147 -5.58 25.52 20.82
CA GLY A 147 -5.55 24.05 20.83
C GLY A 147 -4.74 23.41 19.70
N PHE A 148 -4.24 24.21 18.75
CA PHE A 148 -3.53 23.74 17.55
C PHE A 148 -2.27 24.58 17.28
N PRO A 149 -1.23 24.03 16.63
CA PRO A 149 -0.11 24.83 16.09
C PRO A 149 -0.61 25.89 15.09
N PRO A 150 0.15 26.97 14.81
CA PRO A 150 1.51 27.25 15.26
C PRO A 150 1.61 27.68 16.74
N LEU A 151 2.76 27.44 17.35
CA LEU A 151 3.05 27.78 18.75
C LEU A 151 4.22 28.76 18.84
N ASN A 152 4.14 29.68 19.79
CA ASN A 152 5.24 30.55 20.22
C ASN A 152 5.62 30.16 21.65
N ILE A 153 6.88 29.89 21.92
CA ILE A 153 7.38 29.48 23.24
C ILE A 153 8.32 30.57 23.76
N GLY A 154 8.06 31.03 24.98
CA GLY A 154 8.83 32.05 25.67
C GLY A 154 9.63 31.51 26.85
N ILE A 155 9.88 32.37 27.83
CA ILE A 155 10.59 32.03 29.08
C ILE A 155 9.57 31.94 30.20
N GLY A 156 9.28 30.72 30.66
CA GLY A 156 8.38 30.44 31.77
C GLY A 156 9.07 30.44 33.14
N THR A 157 8.27 30.42 34.21
CA THR A 157 8.72 30.18 35.59
C THR A 157 8.12 28.89 36.10
N LEU A 158 8.93 27.83 36.17
CA LEU A 158 8.44 26.48 36.46
C LEU A 158 7.92 26.31 37.89
N ARG A 159 6.76 25.67 38.01
CA ARG A 159 6.09 25.30 39.27
C ARG A 159 5.74 23.82 39.22
N ILE A 160 6.54 23.00 39.92
CA ILE A 160 6.45 21.53 39.93
C ILE A 160 6.18 20.99 41.35
N ASP A 161 5.48 21.79 42.15
CA ASP A 161 5.07 21.48 43.52
C ASP A 161 3.78 20.65 43.61
N ALA A 162 3.03 20.54 42.52
CA ALA A 162 1.81 19.75 42.41
C ALA A 162 1.88 18.74 41.24
N PRO A 163 1.09 17.64 41.29
CA PRO A 163 0.98 16.72 40.18
C PRO A 163 0.49 17.39 38.88
N ILE A 164 1.12 17.04 37.77
CA ILE A 164 0.77 17.51 36.43
C ILE A 164 -0.33 16.60 35.88
N ARG A 165 -1.48 17.16 35.51
CA ARG A 165 -2.59 16.37 34.96
C ARG A 165 -2.58 16.36 33.44
N VAL A 166 -2.77 15.18 32.86
CA VAL A 166 -2.93 15.00 31.40
C VAL A 166 -4.01 13.98 31.11
N ARG A 167 -4.76 14.18 30.03
CA ARG A 167 -5.78 13.23 29.59
C ARG A 167 -5.15 11.98 28.97
N GLY A 168 -5.62 10.81 29.40
CA GLY A 168 -5.19 9.51 28.90
C GLY A 168 -5.94 9.02 27.67
N ASP A 169 -7.13 9.57 27.42
CA ASP A 169 -8.13 9.08 26.47
C ASP A 169 -8.08 9.77 25.09
N VAL A 170 -7.23 10.79 24.92
CA VAL A 170 -7.10 11.58 23.68
C VAL A 170 -5.91 11.15 22.84
N SER A 171 -4.69 11.21 23.40
CA SER A 171 -3.46 10.84 22.68
C SER A 171 -2.33 10.46 23.62
N SER A 172 -1.73 9.28 23.41
CA SER A 172 -0.53 8.85 24.14
C SER A 172 0.70 9.72 23.85
N GLN A 173 0.67 10.53 22.78
CA GLN A 173 1.79 11.41 22.43
C GLN A 173 1.97 12.55 23.42
N PHE A 174 0.90 13.01 24.10
CA PHE A 174 1.00 14.10 25.08
C PHE A 174 1.70 13.62 26.35
N LEU A 175 1.26 12.49 26.92
CA LEU A 175 1.95 11.87 28.04
C LEU A 175 3.39 11.47 27.68
N SER A 176 3.62 10.90 26.49
CA SER A 176 4.99 10.58 26.03
C SER A 176 5.86 11.84 25.94
N ALA A 177 5.34 12.95 25.42
CA ALA A 177 6.08 14.21 25.33
C ALA A 177 6.46 14.76 26.71
N LEU A 178 5.53 14.71 27.68
CA LEU A 178 5.81 15.08 29.07
C LEU A 178 6.89 14.18 29.68
N LEU A 179 6.78 12.86 29.55
CA LEU A 179 7.77 11.90 30.07
C LEU A 179 9.16 12.09 29.46
N LEU A 180 9.25 12.48 28.17
CA LEU A 180 10.52 12.75 27.49
C LEU A 180 11.17 14.08 27.92
N ALA A 181 10.39 15.02 28.44
CA ALA A 181 10.86 16.39 28.68
C ALA A 181 11.04 16.71 30.17
N LEU A 182 10.12 16.26 31.04
CA LEU A 182 10.13 16.59 32.47
C LEU A 182 11.36 16.13 33.26
N PRO A 183 12.13 15.09 32.87
CA PRO A 183 13.42 14.83 33.50
C PRO A 183 14.39 16.03 33.45
N LEU A 184 14.23 16.97 32.50
CA LEU A 184 15.00 18.23 32.45
C LEU A 184 14.72 19.16 33.65
N ALA A 185 13.58 19.02 34.31
CA ALA A 185 13.15 19.84 35.44
C ALA A 185 13.25 19.10 36.79
N ALA A 186 13.54 17.80 36.79
CA ALA A 186 13.53 16.94 37.98
C ALA A 186 14.83 17.01 38.81
N ALA A 187 15.47 18.18 38.92
CA ALA A 187 16.79 18.31 39.54
C ALA A 187 16.76 18.13 41.08
N ALA A 188 15.75 18.68 41.75
CA ALA A 188 15.72 18.79 43.22
C ALA A 188 14.58 18.02 43.90
N ARG A 189 13.61 17.52 43.13
CA ARG A 189 12.44 16.79 43.64
C ARG A 189 11.85 15.89 42.57
N ASP A 190 11.04 14.95 43.03
CA ASP A 190 10.24 14.10 42.15
C ASP A 190 9.20 14.95 41.42
N ILE A 191 8.94 14.59 40.16
CA ILE A 191 7.84 15.16 39.38
C ILE A 191 6.79 14.07 39.17
N VAL A 192 5.54 14.40 39.47
CA VAL A 192 4.41 13.47 39.35
C VAL A 192 3.51 13.88 38.20
N ILE A 193 3.13 12.91 37.36
CA ILE A 193 2.11 13.06 36.32
C ILE A 193 0.92 12.17 36.68
N GLU A 194 -0.29 12.74 36.68
CA GLU A 194 -1.56 12.02 36.84
C GLU A 194 -2.29 11.94 35.50
N VAL A 195 -2.68 10.73 35.11
CA VAL A 195 -3.43 10.46 33.89
C VAL A 195 -4.92 10.42 34.22
N ALA A 196 -5.68 11.35 33.64
CA ALA A 196 -7.13 11.38 33.75
C ALA A 196 -7.76 10.44 32.72
N GLY A 197 -8.68 9.58 33.17
CA GLY A 197 -9.40 8.62 32.32
C GLY A 197 -8.54 7.40 31.92
N THR A 198 -9.01 6.65 30.92
CA THR A 198 -8.36 5.43 30.45
C THR A 198 -7.17 5.78 29.55
N LEU A 199 -5.99 5.24 29.85
CA LEU A 199 -4.80 5.41 29.01
C LEU A 199 -4.93 4.61 27.71
N ILE A 200 -5.26 5.28 26.62
CA ILE A 200 -5.26 4.68 25.29
C ILE A 200 -3.84 4.57 24.73
N SER A 201 -3.62 3.59 23.85
CA SER A 201 -2.33 3.38 23.17
C SER A 201 -1.13 3.27 24.14
N ARG A 202 -1.36 2.63 25.30
CA ARG A 202 -0.38 2.31 26.36
C ARG A 202 0.98 1.82 25.83
N PRO A 203 1.08 1.00 24.76
CA PRO A 203 2.38 0.53 24.30
C PRO A 203 3.38 1.63 23.87
N TYR A 204 2.90 2.80 23.43
CA TYR A 204 3.81 3.91 23.13
C TYR A 204 4.40 4.56 24.40
N VAL A 205 3.66 4.53 25.50
CA VAL A 205 4.14 5.01 26.80
C VAL A 205 5.16 4.03 27.37
N GLU A 206 4.87 2.73 27.30
CA GLU A 206 5.83 1.67 27.64
C GLU A 206 7.15 1.80 26.86
N MET A 207 7.07 1.95 25.53
CA MET A 207 8.23 2.19 24.69
C MET A 207 9.00 3.44 25.11
N THR A 208 8.30 4.51 25.50
CA THR A 208 8.92 5.74 25.98
C THR A 208 9.68 5.49 27.28
N CYS A 209 9.09 4.81 28.26
CA CYS A 209 9.75 4.46 29.51
C CYS A 209 10.98 3.55 29.29
N LYS A 210 10.88 2.55 28.39
CA LYS A 210 12.02 1.68 28.03
C LYS A 210 13.16 2.46 27.40
N LEU A 211 12.86 3.41 26.51
CA LEU A 211 13.87 4.28 25.91
C LEU A 211 14.50 5.22 26.94
N LEU A 212 13.70 5.83 27.82
CA LEU A 212 14.19 6.67 28.92
C LEU A 212 15.18 5.90 29.81
N ALA A 213 14.88 4.65 30.15
CA ALA A 213 15.78 3.81 30.94
C ALA A 213 17.12 3.58 30.25
N ARG A 214 17.14 3.43 28.92
CA ARG A 214 18.40 3.34 28.14
C ARG A 214 19.22 4.63 28.15
N PHE A 215 18.60 5.77 28.42
CA PHE A 215 19.25 7.07 28.59
C PHE A 215 19.41 7.44 30.08
N GLY A 216 19.34 6.47 30.99
CA GLY A 216 19.63 6.65 32.42
C GLY A 216 18.49 7.21 33.26
N VAL A 217 17.27 7.30 32.74
CA VAL A 217 16.09 7.80 33.46
C VAL A 217 15.08 6.68 33.69
N HIS A 218 14.86 6.31 34.95
CA HIS A 218 13.89 5.29 35.33
C HIS A 218 12.59 5.96 35.78
N ILE A 219 11.52 5.74 35.02
CA ILE A 219 10.18 6.22 35.37
C ILE A 219 9.48 5.15 36.20
N GLU A 220 9.04 5.52 37.39
CA GLU A 220 8.15 4.68 38.19
C GLU A 220 6.70 4.97 37.78
N HIS A 221 5.84 3.95 37.79
CA HIS A 221 4.41 4.17 37.56
C HIS A 221 3.53 3.28 38.44
N GLN A 222 2.38 3.81 38.82
CA GLN A 222 1.37 3.13 39.63
C GLN A 222 0.12 2.95 38.78
N GLY A 223 -0.17 1.70 38.41
CA GLY A 223 -1.37 1.31 37.67
C GLY A 223 -1.56 1.93 36.28
N TRP A 224 -0.57 2.68 35.76
CA TRP A 224 -0.67 3.53 34.55
C TRP A 224 -1.52 4.80 34.71
N GLN A 225 -2.03 5.08 35.91
CA GLN A 225 -2.71 6.34 36.22
C GLN A 225 -1.77 7.40 36.80
N ARG A 226 -0.61 6.99 37.33
CA ARG A 226 0.36 7.89 37.95
C ARG A 226 1.78 7.54 37.55
N PHE A 227 2.56 8.52 37.12
CA PHE A 227 3.97 8.38 36.75
C PHE A 227 4.81 9.29 37.64
N ILE A 228 5.95 8.78 38.12
CA ILE A 228 6.87 9.48 38.99
C ILE A 228 8.22 9.52 38.29
N ILE A 229 8.73 10.73 38.08
CA ILE A 229 10.08 11.00 37.57
C ILE A 229 10.94 11.31 38.81
N PRO A 230 11.92 10.47 39.15
CA PRO A 230 12.72 10.66 40.36
C PRO A 230 13.56 11.94 40.33
N ALA A 231 13.77 12.54 41.50
CA ALA A 231 14.71 13.63 41.72
C ALA A 231 16.14 13.25 41.27
N GLY A 232 16.86 14.19 40.68
CA GLY A 232 18.21 13.99 40.15
C GLY A 232 18.26 13.27 38.80
N SER A 233 17.10 13.00 38.17
CA SER A 233 17.03 12.45 36.82
C SER A 233 17.80 13.32 35.83
N ARG A 234 18.59 12.67 34.98
CA ARG A 234 19.38 13.32 33.92
C ARG A 234 19.58 12.35 32.77
N PHE A 235 19.59 12.88 31.54
CA PHE A 235 19.84 12.07 30.35
C PHE A 235 21.33 11.81 30.19
N VAL A 236 21.71 10.53 30.13
CA VAL A 236 23.08 10.08 29.88
C VAL A 236 23.10 9.29 28.57
N SER A 237 24.07 9.59 27.70
CA SER A 237 24.20 8.85 26.45
C SER A 237 24.54 7.37 26.72
N PRO A 238 23.88 6.42 26.04
CA PRO A 238 24.28 5.01 26.07
C PRO A 238 25.52 4.72 25.21
N GLY A 239 26.13 5.75 24.58
CA GLY A 239 27.20 5.61 23.61
C GLY A 239 26.71 5.12 22.25
N ARG A 240 26.00 3.99 22.20
CA ARG A 240 25.39 3.44 20.98
C ARG A 240 23.96 2.96 21.20
N ILE A 241 23.09 3.21 20.22
CA ILE A 241 21.72 2.71 20.21
C ILE A 241 21.30 2.33 18.79
N ALA A 242 20.66 1.17 18.65
CA ALA A 242 20.03 0.73 17.41
C ALA A 242 18.53 1.01 17.46
N VAL A 243 18.00 1.53 16.36
CA VAL A 243 16.57 1.67 16.11
C VAL A 243 16.08 0.37 15.48
N GLU A 244 15.09 -0.25 16.10
CA GLU A 244 14.42 -1.44 15.58
C GLU A 244 13.64 -1.11 14.30
N GLY A 245 13.39 -2.13 13.46
CA GLY A 245 12.47 -2.03 12.33
C GLY A 245 11.05 -1.66 12.77
N ASP A 246 10.27 -1.04 11.91
CA ASP A 246 8.92 -0.56 12.26
C ASP A 246 7.90 -1.70 12.42
N ALA A 247 7.50 -2.00 13.67
CA ALA A 247 6.59 -3.12 13.96
C ALA A 247 5.18 -2.92 13.37
N SER A 248 4.73 -1.67 13.23
CA SER A 248 3.50 -1.37 12.51
C SER A 248 3.59 -1.80 11.04
N SER A 249 4.68 -1.46 10.36
CA SER A 249 4.93 -1.82 8.96
C SER A 249 5.13 -3.32 8.77
N ALA A 250 5.69 -4.00 9.78
CA ALA A 250 5.79 -5.46 9.81
C ALA A 250 4.43 -6.14 9.58
N SER A 251 3.35 -5.56 10.12
CA SER A 251 2.01 -6.16 10.05
C SER A 251 1.58 -6.43 8.61
N TYR A 252 1.91 -5.55 7.66
CA TYR A 252 1.51 -5.70 6.25
C TYR A 252 2.12 -6.95 5.62
N PHE A 253 3.41 -7.17 5.84
CA PHE A 253 4.14 -8.30 5.26
C PHE A 253 3.82 -9.61 5.97
N LEU A 254 3.61 -9.56 7.29
CA LEU A 254 3.13 -10.70 8.04
C LEU A 254 1.73 -11.12 7.55
N ALA A 255 0.81 -10.18 7.35
CA ALA A 255 -0.49 -10.46 6.74
C ALA A 255 -0.35 -11.00 5.31
N ALA A 256 0.54 -10.43 4.49
CA ALA A 256 0.80 -10.91 3.13
C ALA A 256 1.25 -12.38 3.12
N GLY A 257 2.13 -12.81 4.05
CA GLY A 257 2.53 -14.22 4.16
C GLY A 257 1.40 -15.16 4.62
N VAL A 258 0.36 -14.63 5.27
CA VAL A 258 -0.86 -15.41 5.57
C VAL A 258 -1.80 -15.45 4.36
N LEU A 259 -2.11 -14.29 3.78
CA LEU A 259 -3.03 -14.17 2.64
C LEU A 259 -2.47 -14.81 1.37
N GLY A 260 -1.15 -14.86 1.24
CA GLY A 260 -0.47 -15.48 0.11
C GLY A 260 -0.77 -16.97 -0.05
N THR A 261 -1.21 -17.67 1.00
CA THR A 261 -1.57 -19.08 0.88
C THR A 261 -3.01 -19.32 0.41
N LEU A 262 -3.84 -18.28 0.27
CA LEU A 262 -5.26 -18.41 -0.10
C LEU A 262 -5.46 -19.10 -1.47
N HIS A 263 -4.53 -18.92 -2.41
CA HIS A 263 -4.57 -19.53 -3.75
C HIS A 263 -3.56 -20.68 -3.92
N GLY A 264 -2.99 -21.20 -2.83
CA GLY A 264 -2.09 -22.36 -2.84
C GLY A 264 -0.68 -22.11 -3.40
N GLN A 265 -0.34 -20.88 -3.79
CA GLN A 265 0.97 -20.51 -4.36
C GLN A 265 1.85 -19.67 -3.41
N GLY A 266 1.43 -19.57 -2.14
CA GLY A 266 2.14 -18.85 -1.08
C GLY A 266 3.35 -19.62 -0.54
N GLN A 267 4.36 -18.87 -0.13
CA GLN A 267 5.53 -19.32 0.61
C GLN A 267 5.68 -18.45 1.87
N ALA A 268 6.64 -18.81 2.72
CA ALA A 268 6.92 -18.02 3.91
C ALA A 268 7.33 -16.59 3.55
N VAL A 269 6.79 -15.61 4.29
CA VAL A 269 7.26 -14.22 4.26
C VAL A 269 7.99 -13.96 5.56
N ARG A 270 9.31 -13.75 5.47
CA ARG A 270 10.20 -13.40 6.58
C ARG A 270 10.34 -11.89 6.66
N VAL A 271 10.10 -11.33 7.84
CA VAL A 271 10.17 -9.89 8.11
C VAL A 271 11.31 -9.64 9.09
N GLU A 272 12.37 -8.98 8.62
CA GLU A 272 13.57 -8.69 9.41
C GLU A 272 13.54 -7.28 10.02
N GLY A 273 14.17 -7.14 11.20
CA GLY A 273 14.28 -5.89 11.94
C GLY A 273 13.37 -5.82 13.16
N VAL A 274 12.51 -6.81 13.37
CA VAL A 274 11.64 -6.97 14.55
C VAL A 274 11.62 -8.43 14.98
N ASP A 275 11.53 -8.68 16.28
CA ASP A 275 11.45 -10.02 16.87
C ASP A 275 10.67 -10.02 18.18
N ALA A 276 10.70 -11.14 18.91
CA ALA A 276 9.99 -11.31 20.19
C ALA A 276 10.42 -10.34 21.31
N ASN A 277 11.60 -9.72 21.20
CA ASN A 277 12.16 -8.80 22.20
C ASN A 277 11.91 -7.32 21.87
N SER A 278 11.22 -7.03 20.76
CA SER A 278 10.90 -5.66 20.34
C SER A 278 10.23 -4.86 21.45
N ILE A 279 10.66 -3.60 21.63
CA ILE A 279 10.01 -2.69 22.59
C ILE A 279 8.66 -2.15 22.08
N GLN A 280 8.30 -2.42 20.83
CA GLN A 280 7.11 -1.90 20.16
C GLN A 280 5.90 -2.80 20.42
N GLY A 281 4.78 -2.21 20.84
CA GLY A 281 3.53 -2.96 21.09
C GLY A 281 2.98 -3.68 19.86
N ASP A 282 3.13 -3.07 18.69
CA ASP A 282 2.58 -3.60 17.43
C ASP A 282 3.15 -4.98 17.04
N VAL A 283 4.24 -5.42 17.66
CA VAL A 283 4.73 -6.80 17.52
C VAL A 283 3.69 -7.84 17.95
N GLN A 284 2.76 -7.48 18.84
CA GLN A 284 1.66 -8.35 19.27
C GLN A 284 0.71 -8.71 18.11
N PHE A 285 0.74 -7.98 16.99
CA PHE A 285 -0.05 -8.31 15.80
C PHE A 285 0.22 -9.74 15.32
N ALA A 286 1.49 -10.17 15.36
CA ALA A 286 1.87 -11.53 14.99
C ALA A 286 1.21 -12.59 15.90
N ARG A 287 1.05 -12.29 17.20
CA ARG A 287 0.32 -13.17 18.13
C ARG A 287 -1.17 -13.18 17.87
N VAL A 288 -1.76 -12.03 17.52
CA VAL A 288 -3.16 -11.97 17.09
C VAL A 288 -3.37 -12.84 15.85
N LEU A 289 -2.51 -12.73 14.83
CA LEU A 289 -2.57 -13.64 13.67
C LEU A 289 -2.48 -15.12 14.07
N GLN A 290 -1.58 -15.49 15.00
CA GLN A 290 -1.50 -16.86 15.51
C GLN A 290 -2.82 -17.33 16.15
N GLN A 291 -3.47 -16.46 16.95
CA GLN A 291 -4.76 -16.75 17.58
C GLN A 291 -5.87 -16.93 16.55
N LEU A 292 -5.83 -16.15 15.46
CA LEU A 292 -6.76 -16.27 14.34
C LEU A 292 -6.48 -17.47 13.42
N GLY A 293 -5.42 -18.24 13.67
CA GLY A 293 -5.12 -19.47 12.95
C GLY A 293 -3.96 -19.39 11.97
N ALA A 294 -3.15 -18.33 11.98
CA ALA A 294 -1.90 -18.27 11.22
C ALA A 294 -0.78 -19.14 11.82
N ARG A 295 0.15 -19.59 10.98
CA ARG A 295 1.42 -20.16 11.40
C ARG A 295 2.49 -19.06 11.41
N VAL A 296 3.01 -18.76 12.61
CA VAL A 296 4.04 -17.73 12.82
C VAL A 296 5.25 -18.34 13.50
N GLU A 297 6.41 -18.00 12.96
CA GLU A 297 7.73 -18.31 13.50
C GLU A 297 8.37 -17.05 14.07
N TRP A 298 8.98 -17.18 15.23
CA TRP A 298 9.71 -16.13 15.92
C TRP A 298 11.18 -16.53 15.96
N GLY A 299 12.06 -15.68 15.43
CA GLY A 299 13.51 -15.90 15.49
C GLY A 299 14.25 -14.64 15.90
N GLU A 300 15.55 -14.75 16.09
CA GLU A 300 16.39 -13.60 16.47
C GLU A 300 16.45 -12.59 15.31
N GLY A 301 15.98 -11.37 15.56
CA GLY A 301 15.93 -10.30 14.56
C GLY A 301 14.87 -10.45 13.45
N PHE A 302 13.98 -11.46 13.51
CA PHE A 302 12.91 -11.63 12.52
C PHE A 302 11.63 -12.27 13.07
N ILE A 303 10.53 -12.05 12.34
CA ILE A 303 9.26 -12.78 12.46
C ILE A 303 8.87 -13.28 11.07
N ALA A 304 8.40 -14.52 10.93
CA ALA A 304 7.94 -15.05 9.66
C ALA A 304 6.51 -15.60 9.75
N THR A 305 5.70 -15.38 8.71
CA THR A 305 4.40 -16.02 8.53
C THR A 305 4.45 -17.04 7.41
N HIS A 306 3.76 -18.15 7.62
CA HIS A 306 3.82 -19.33 6.77
C HIS A 306 2.43 -19.78 6.29
N GLY A 307 1.52 -18.83 6.08
CA GLY A 307 0.12 -19.15 5.81
C GLY A 307 -0.68 -19.50 7.06
N LEU A 308 -1.69 -20.34 6.85
CA LEU A 308 -2.60 -20.85 7.87
C LEU A 308 -2.06 -22.13 8.53
N ARG A 309 -2.54 -22.42 9.75
CA ARG A 309 -2.32 -23.70 10.41
C ARG A 309 -3.00 -24.83 9.65
N GLU A 310 -2.48 -26.05 9.82
CA GLU A 310 -3.06 -27.24 9.20
C GLU A 310 -4.55 -27.39 9.56
N GLY A 311 -5.36 -27.77 8.56
CA GLY A 311 -6.81 -27.89 8.70
C GLY A 311 -7.61 -26.57 8.62
N ARG A 312 -6.95 -25.41 8.51
CA ARG A 312 -7.62 -24.10 8.34
C ARG A 312 -7.59 -23.66 6.87
N GLN A 313 -8.72 -23.20 6.36
CA GLN A 313 -8.83 -22.59 5.02
C GLN A 313 -8.90 -21.07 5.06
N ARG A 314 -9.32 -20.49 6.19
CA ARG A 314 -9.46 -19.05 6.42
C ARG A 314 -9.02 -18.69 7.83
N LEU A 315 -8.76 -17.40 8.06
CA LEU A 315 -8.57 -16.85 9.41
C LEU A 315 -9.90 -16.87 10.16
N ALA A 316 -9.84 -17.06 11.47
CA ALA A 316 -11.00 -16.93 12.33
C ALA A 316 -11.54 -15.48 12.34
N GLY A 317 -12.85 -15.33 12.45
CA GLY A 317 -13.50 -14.06 12.79
C GLY A 317 -13.57 -13.83 14.30
N GLY A 318 -14.38 -12.85 14.72
CA GLY A 318 -14.67 -12.57 16.13
C GLY A 318 -14.27 -11.16 16.59
N THR A 319 -14.39 -10.91 17.90
CA THR A 319 -14.05 -9.62 18.51
C THR A 319 -12.60 -9.59 18.94
N ILE A 320 -11.86 -8.56 18.53
CA ILE A 320 -10.43 -8.37 18.82
C ILE A 320 -10.23 -7.02 19.50
N ASP A 321 -9.77 -7.04 20.75
CA ASP A 321 -9.28 -5.84 21.44
C ASP A 321 -7.95 -5.40 20.82
N CYS A 322 -7.95 -4.19 20.26
CA CYS A 322 -6.82 -3.63 19.54
C CYS A 322 -6.00 -2.61 20.35
N VAL A 323 -6.26 -2.45 21.65
CA VAL A 323 -5.54 -1.47 22.50
C VAL A 323 -4.03 -1.69 22.50
N ALA A 324 -3.58 -2.95 22.41
CA ALA A 324 -2.16 -3.33 22.38
C ALA A 324 -1.49 -3.13 21.00
N ILE A 325 -2.28 -3.03 19.92
CA ILE A 325 -1.82 -2.94 18.54
C ILE A 325 -2.55 -1.82 17.78
N PRO A 326 -2.63 -0.61 18.35
CA PRO A 326 -3.57 0.41 17.89
C PRO A 326 -3.28 0.90 16.48
N ASP A 327 -2.11 0.63 15.94
CA ASP A 327 -1.67 1.08 14.63
C ASP A 327 -1.65 -0.10 13.63
N ALA A 328 -1.17 -1.28 14.03
CA ALA A 328 -1.24 -2.52 13.24
C ALA A 328 -2.66 -3.08 13.07
N ALA A 329 -3.63 -2.70 13.91
CA ALA A 329 -5.01 -3.16 13.82
C ALA A 329 -5.71 -2.80 12.49
N MET A 330 -5.26 -1.76 11.76
CA MET A 330 -5.80 -1.47 10.42
C MET A 330 -5.57 -2.63 9.44
N THR A 331 -4.46 -3.35 9.60
CA THR A 331 -4.15 -4.53 8.81
C THR A 331 -5.15 -5.66 9.07
N LEU A 332 -5.66 -5.79 10.31
CA LEU A 332 -6.69 -6.77 10.63
C LEU A 332 -7.99 -6.51 9.88
N ALA A 333 -8.36 -5.24 9.67
CA ALA A 333 -9.56 -4.87 8.93
C ALA A 333 -9.54 -5.41 7.48
N ILE A 334 -8.36 -5.44 6.85
CA ILE A 334 -8.21 -6.01 5.51
C ILE A 334 -8.21 -7.53 5.55
N THR A 335 -7.53 -8.14 6.54
CA THR A 335 -7.56 -9.61 6.68
C THR A 335 -8.97 -10.16 6.95
N ALA A 336 -9.85 -9.36 7.55
CA ALA A 336 -11.24 -9.71 7.81
C ALA A 336 -12.06 -9.97 6.54
N LEU A 337 -11.70 -9.36 5.39
CA LEU A 337 -12.31 -9.67 4.09
C LEU A 337 -12.14 -11.14 3.71
N PHE A 338 -11.10 -11.80 4.23
CA PHE A 338 -10.73 -13.18 3.94
C PHE A 338 -11.05 -14.15 5.08
N ALA A 339 -11.63 -13.67 6.18
CA ALA A 339 -11.96 -14.49 7.35
C ALA A 339 -13.15 -15.43 7.11
N GLU A 340 -13.37 -16.37 8.02
CA GLU A 340 -14.51 -17.30 7.99
C GLU A 340 -15.80 -16.70 8.58
N ALA A 341 -15.68 -15.65 9.39
CA ALA A 341 -16.79 -14.99 10.07
C ALA A 341 -16.49 -13.48 10.25
N PRO A 342 -17.48 -12.63 10.55
CA PRO A 342 -17.27 -11.20 10.79
C PRO A 342 -16.24 -10.93 11.89
N THR A 343 -15.39 -9.93 11.66
CA THR A 343 -14.35 -9.50 12.61
C THR A 343 -14.69 -8.12 13.14
N THR A 344 -14.80 -7.98 14.46
CA THR A 344 -15.03 -6.70 15.14
C THR A 344 -13.75 -6.25 15.84
N LEU A 345 -13.17 -5.15 15.39
CA LEU A 345 -12.02 -4.50 16.02
C LEU A 345 -12.54 -3.49 17.04
N THR A 346 -12.13 -3.60 18.31
CA THR A 346 -12.51 -2.67 19.39
C THR A 346 -11.31 -1.95 19.98
N GLY A 347 -11.53 -0.91 20.78
CA GLY A 347 -10.44 -0.16 21.40
C GLY A 347 -9.66 0.72 20.41
N ILE A 348 -10.27 1.05 19.27
CA ILE A 348 -9.64 1.82 18.19
C ILE A 348 -10.12 3.27 18.13
N GLY A 349 -10.79 3.81 19.15
CA GLY A 349 -11.31 5.19 19.15
C GLY A 349 -10.26 6.27 18.82
N SER A 350 -8.99 6.04 19.15
CA SER A 350 -7.87 6.91 18.79
C SER A 350 -7.73 7.15 17.28
N TRP A 351 -8.23 6.26 16.42
CA TRP A 351 -8.16 6.34 14.96
C TRP A 351 -8.83 7.58 14.37
N ARG A 352 -9.80 8.16 15.08
CA ARG A 352 -10.55 9.33 14.61
C ARG A 352 -9.72 10.61 14.54
N VAL A 353 -8.68 10.70 15.36
CA VAL A 353 -7.89 11.93 15.58
C VAL A 353 -6.43 11.79 15.13
N LYS A 354 -6.12 10.80 14.27
CA LYS A 354 -4.74 10.56 13.78
C LYS A 354 -4.41 11.44 12.58
N GLU A 355 -4.09 10.86 11.43
CA GLU A 355 -3.77 11.61 10.20
C GLU A 355 -5.06 11.93 9.43
N THR A 356 -5.94 10.95 9.34
CA THR A 356 -7.36 11.06 8.93
C THR A 356 -8.26 10.43 10.00
N ASP A 357 -9.59 10.54 9.87
CA ASP A 357 -10.51 9.67 10.61
C ASP A 357 -10.44 8.27 10.00
N ARG A 358 -9.54 7.43 10.52
CA ARG A 358 -9.25 6.11 9.95
C ARG A 358 -10.43 5.14 10.05
N ILE A 359 -11.35 5.32 11.02
CA ILE A 359 -12.55 4.47 11.10
C ILE A 359 -13.46 4.78 9.92
N ALA A 360 -13.77 6.07 9.71
CA ALA A 360 -14.60 6.51 8.60
C ALA A 360 -13.97 6.17 7.25
N ALA A 361 -12.65 6.41 7.11
CA ALA A 361 -11.92 6.11 5.89
C ALA A 361 -11.86 4.60 5.60
N MET A 362 -11.57 3.73 6.58
CA MET A 362 -11.65 2.27 6.40
C MET A 362 -13.04 1.83 5.95
N ALA A 363 -14.09 2.30 6.61
CA ALA A 363 -15.45 1.91 6.26
C ALA A 363 -15.81 2.33 4.83
N ALA A 364 -15.49 3.55 4.44
CA ALA A 364 -15.76 4.06 3.09
C ALA A 364 -14.99 3.27 2.01
N GLU A 365 -13.69 3.06 2.19
CA GLU A 365 -12.85 2.42 1.19
C GLU A 365 -13.08 0.89 1.09
N LEU A 366 -13.39 0.22 2.21
CA LEU A 366 -13.78 -1.20 2.21
C LEU A 366 -15.13 -1.40 1.49
N ALA A 367 -16.09 -0.50 1.69
CA ALA A 367 -17.39 -0.58 1.02
C ALA A 367 -17.27 -0.48 -0.52
N LYS A 368 -16.28 0.27 -1.03
CA LYS A 368 -16.02 0.34 -2.49
C LYS A 368 -15.62 -1.01 -3.08
N LEU A 369 -14.96 -1.87 -2.30
CA LEU A 369 -14.60 -3.23 -2.69
C LEU A 369 -15.81 -4.18 -2.70
N GLY A 370 -16.96 -3.75 -2.19
CA GLY A 370 -18.16 -4.57 -2.03
C GLY A 370 -18.35 -5.15 -0.63
N ALA A 371 -17.49 -4.80 0.34
CA ALA A 371 -17.59 -5.29 1.71
C ALA A 371 -18.76 -4.67 2.47
N GLN A 372 -19.43 -5.48 3.29
CA GLN A 372 -20.32 -4.96 4.34
C GLN A 372 -19.47 -4.55 5.55
N VAL A 373 -19.63 -3.29 5.97
CA VAL A 373 -18.88 -2.71 7.10
C VAL A 373 -19.81 -1.95 8.01
N GLU A 374 -19.64 -2.12 9.31
CA GLU A 374 -20.32 -1.36 10.36
C GLU A 374 -19.26 -0.67 11.21
N ALA A 375 -19.54 0.55 11.67
CA ALA A 375 -18.58 1.33 12.45
C ALA A 375 -19.26 2.07 13.59
N GLY A 376 -18.60 2.11 14.75
CA GLY A 376 -19.00 2.90 15.90
C GLY A 376 -17.92 3.88 16.31
N SER A 377 -18.06 4.49 17.49
CA SER A 377 -17.14 5.50 18.00
C SER A 377 -15.72 4.97 18.23
N ASP A 378 -15.58 3.72 18.67
CA ASP A 378 -14.33 3.07 19.04
C ASP A 378 -14.17 1.64 18.49
N TRP A 379 -14.99 1.26 17.52
CA TRP A 379 -14.97 -0.06 16.90
C TRP A 379 -15.29 -0.04 15.40
N LEU A 380 -14.84 -1.07 14.69
CA LEU A 380 -15.10 -1.34 13.27
C LEU A 380 -15.38 -2.83 13.09
N ARG A 381 -16.49 -3.18 12.45
CA ARG A 381 -16.84 -4.57 12.10
C ARG A 381 -16.81 -4.74 10.60
N VAL A 382 -16.00 -5.69 10.13
CA VAL A 382 -15.86 -6.05 8.72
C VAL A 382 -16.35 -7.47 8.53
N HIS A 383 -17.26 -7.66 7.57
CA HIS A 383 -17.76 -8.98 7.20
C HIS A 383 -16.86 -9.61 6.11
N PRO A 384 -16.69 -10.95 6.09
CA PRO A 384 -16.01 -11.63 5.00
C PRO A 384 -16.63 -11.27 3.66
N LEU A 385 -15.79 -11.16 2.62
CA LEU A 385 -16.23 -10.76 1.29
C LEU A 385 -16.17 -11.95 0.31
N PRO A 386 -17.33 -12.52 -0.08
CA PRO A 386 -17.41 -13.58 -1.09
C PRO A 386 -16.84 -13.14 -2.43
N ALA A 387 -16.24 -14.07 -3.18
CA ALA A 387 -15.51 -13.79 -4.42
C ALA A 387 -16.36 -13.03 -5.47
N GLU A 388 -17.64 -13.38 -5.56
CA GLU A 388 -18.64 -12.81 -6.47
C GLU A 388 -19.05 -11.37 -6.15
N HIS A 389 -18.79 -10.90 -4.92
CA HIS A 389 -19.16 -9.56 -4.47
C HIS A 389 -18.02 -8.54 -4.59
N TRP A 390 -16.79 -9.00 -4.86
CA TRP A 390 -15.64 -8.11 -5.03
C TRP A 390 -15.85 -7.16 -6.20
N ARG A 391 -15.44 -5.91 -6.00
CA ARG A 391 -15.47 -4.85 -7.02
C ARG A 391 -14.11 -4.21 -7.10
N SER A 392 -13.62 -4.00 -8.32
CA SER A 392 -12.43 -3.19 -8.55
C SER A 392 -12.69 -1.77 -8.05
N ALA A 393 -11.72 -1.19 -7.36
CA ALA A 393 -11.91 0.11 -6.70
C ALA A 393 -10.65 0.98 -6.75
N ALA A 394 -10.88 2.30 -6.87
CA ALA A 394 -9.88 3.31 -6.58
C ALA A 394 -9.97 3.72 -5.11
N ILE A 395 -8.88 3.48 -4.38
CA ILE A 395 -8.76 3.67 -2.95
C ILE A 395 -8.14 5.05 -2.68
N ALA A 396 -8.90 5.91 -2.02
CA ALA A 396 -8.40 7.20 -1.54
C ALA A 396 -7.53 6.98 -0.30
N THR A 397 -6.35 7.61 -0.26
CA THR A 397 -5.41 7.45 0.86
C THR A 397 -5.57 8.53 1.92
N TYR A 398 -6.23 9.65 1.61
CA TYR A 398 -6.41 10.78 2.54
C TYR A 398 -5.08 11.33 3.08
N ASP A 399 -4.00 11.23 2.28
CA ASP A 399 -2.62 11.46 2.72
C ASP A 399 -2.23 10.65 3.98
N ASP A 400 -2.87 9.51 4.23
CA ASP A 400 -2.53 8.59 5.31
C ASP A 400 -1.86 7.34 4.76
N HIS A 401 -0.55 7.24 5.00
CA HIS A 401 0.30 6.13 4.58
C HIS A 401 -0.27 4.75 4.92
N ARG A 402 -1.01 4.62 6.04
CA ARG A 402 -1.56 3.33 6.45
C ARG A 402 -2.74 2.90 5.59
N MET A 403 -3.52 3.84 5.06
CA MET A 403 -4.58 3.54 4.09
C MET A 403 -3.96 2.85 2.87
N ALA A 404 -2.91 3.46 2.29
CA ALA A 404 -2.22 2.94 1.12
C ALA A 404 -1.65 1.52 1.37
N MET A 405 -0.94 1.33 2.48
CA MET A 405 -0.28 0.06 2.80
C MET A 405 -1.24 -1.04 3.23
N CYS A 406 -2.32 -0.73 3.95
CA CYS A 406 -3.35 -1.72 4.26
C CYS A 406 -4.06 -2.21 3.00
N PHE A 407 -4.54 -1.27 2.17
CA PHE A 407 -5.31 -1.63 0.97
C PHE A 407 -4.49 -2.32 -0.12
N SER A 408 -3.16 -2.27 -0.06
CA SER A 408 -2.33 -3.13 -0.92
C SER A 408 -2.67 -4.62 -0.72
N LEU A 409 -3.02 -5.04 0.50
CA LEU A 409 -3.38 -6.42 0.82
C LEU A 409 -4.75 -6.84 0.28
N ALA A 410 -5.61 -5.89 -0.09
CA ALA A 410 -6.87 -6.22 -0.76
C ALA A 410 -6.62 -6.87 -2.14
N SER A 411 -5.42 -6.69 -2.71
CA SER A 411 -5.02 -7.33 -3.97
C SER A 411 -4.89 -8.85 -3.87
N PHE A 412 -4.89 -9.47 -2.68
CA PHE A 412 -5.07 -10.93 -2.56
C PHE A 412 -6.49 -11.40 -2.90
N GLY A 413 -7.44 -10.47 -3.03
CA GLY A 413 -8.76 -10.71 -3.60
C GLY A 413 -8.74 -10.77 -5.14
N PRO A 414 -9.88 -11.12 -5.76
CA PRO A 414 -9.99 -11.28 -7.21
C PRO A 414 -10.11 -9.96 -8.00
N ALA A 415 -10.19 -8.81 -7.34
CA ALA A 415 -10.43 -7.51 -7.96
C ALA A 415 -9.16 -6.68 -8.12
N ASP A 416 -9.15 -5.79 -9.12
CA ASP A 416 -8.08 -4.82 -9.32
C ASP A 416 -8.17 -3.69 -8.29
N ILE A 417 -7.02 -3.34 -7.69
CA ILE A 417 -6.94 -2.31 -6.67
C ILE A 417 -6.10 -1.14 -7.20
N ARG A 418 -6.69 0.05 -7.27
CA ARG A 418 -5.95 1.28 -7.57
C ARG A 418 -5.72 2.06 -6.28
N ILE A 419 -4.48 2.26 -5.87
CA ILE A 419 -4.15 3.16 -4.76
C ILE A 419 -3.93 4.58 -5.31
N LEU A 420 -4.71 5.54 -4.85
CA LEU A 420 -4.54 6.96 -5.21
C LEU A 420 -3.49 7.62 -4.32
N GLU A 421 -2.66 8.47 -4.90
CA GLU A 421 -1.57 9.19 -4.20
C GLU A 421 -0.67 8.25 -3.37
N PRO A 422 -0.12 7.17 -3.96
CA PRO A 422 0.67 6.16 -3.25
C PRO A 422 1.93 6.73 -2.58
N GLY A 423 2.38 7.92 -2.98
CA GLY A 423 3.54 8.60 -2.41
C GLY A 423 3.43 8.95 -0.92
N CYS A 424 2.22 8.96 -0.35
CA CYS A 424 1.99 9.21 1.08
C CYS A 424 2.72 8.22 2.00
N VAL A 425 3.10 7.03 1.50
CA VAL A 425 3.90 6.04 2.24
C VAL A 425 5.28 6.57 2.68
N SER A 426 5.79 7.63 2.05
CA SER A 426 7.09 8.25 2.36
C SER A 426 7.21 8.74 3.81
N LYS A 427 6.09 8.93 4.51
CA LYS A 427 6.07 9.27 5.94
C LYS A 427 6.71 8.21 6.83
N THR A 428 6.63 6.93 6.46
CA THR A 428 7.13 5.82 7.30
C THR A 428 7.89 4.75 6.54
N PHE A 429 7.60 4.54 5.26
CA PHE A 429 8.23 3.49 4.46
C PHE A 429 8.29 3.92 2.98
N PRO A 430 9.22 4.80 2.59
CA PRO A 430 9.31 5.34 1.22
C PRO A 430 9.38 4.28 0.11
N THR A 431 10.02 3.15 0.37
CA THR A 431 10.16 2.04 -0.59
C THR A 431 9.10 0.95 -0.44
N TYR A 432 8.00 1.22 0.27
CA TYR A 432 6.99 0.21 0.62
C TYR A 432 6.51 -0.60 -0.59
N PHE A 433 6.04 0.04 -1.66
CA PHE A 433 5.49 -0.69 -2.81
C PHE A 433 6.54 -1.50 -3.57
N GLN A 434 7.81 -1.08 -3.52
CA GLN A 434 8.92 -1.89 -4.07
C GLN A 434 9.14 -3.15 -3.21
N ALA A 435 9.16 -2.99 -1.88
CA ALA A 435 9.28 -4.10 -0.95
C ALA A 435 8.07 -5.06 -1.03
N PHE A 436 6.85 -4.52 -1.17
CA PHE A 436 5.62 -5.30 -1.34
C PHE A 436 5.67 -6.10 -2.65
N ALA A 437 6.01 -5.46 -3.77
CA ALA A 437 6.16 -6.13 -5.06
C ALA A 437 7.24 -7.23 -5.04
N ALA A 438 8.32 -7.04 -4.27
CA ALA A 438 9.39 -8.03 -4.15
C ALA A 438 8.96 -9.33 -3.44
N VAL A 439 7.93 -9.29 -2.59
CA VAL A 439 7.40 -10.48 -1.92
C VAL A 439 6.06 -10.94 -2.50
N ALA A 440 5.34 -10.09 -3.23
CA ALA A 440 4.05 -10.41 -3.82
C ALA A 440 4.21 -11.21 -5.13
N ARG A 441 3.27 -12.11 -5.39
CA ARG A 441 3.19 -12.90 -6.63
C ARG A 441 1.88 -12.56 -7.32
N PRO A 442 1.89 -11.71 -8.35
CA PRO A 442 0.68 -11.36 -9.05
C PRO A 442 0.21 -12.55 -9.89
N VAL A 443 -1.09 -12.61 -10.18
CA VAL A 443 -1.67 -13.62 -11.09
C VAL A 443 -0.89 -13.56 -12.41
N PRO A 444 -0.34 -14.67 -12.91
CA PRO A 444 0.50 -14.63 -14.10
C PRO A 444 -0.29 -14.30 -15.36
N VAL A 445 0.33 -13.54 -16.27
CA VAL A 445 -0.19 -13.26 -17.60
C VAL A 445 0.81 -13.70 -18.66
N ILE A 446 0.32 -14.40 -19.69
CA ILE A 446 1.00 -14.63 -20.96
C ILE A 446 0.32 -13.75 -22.01
N ALA A 447 1.04 -12.73 -22.50
CA ALA A 447 0.56 -11.86 -23.56
C ALA A 447 1.04 -12.37 -24.92
N ILE A 448 0.12 -12.56 -25.87
CA ILE A 448 0.40 -13.01 -27.23
C ILE A 448 -0.08 -11.96 -28.21
N ASP A 449 0.85 -11.13 -28.68
CA ASP A 449 0.58 -10.08 -29.65
C ASP A 449 0.99 -10.50 -31.06
N GLY A 450 0.36 -9.93 -32.06
CA GLY A 450 0.74 -10.15 -33.46
C GLY A 450 -0.30 -9.67 -34.46
N PRO A 451 0.01 -9.72 -35.77
CA PRO A 451 -0.91 -9.29 -36.82
C PRO A 451 -2.10 -10.24 -36.94
N THR A 452 -3.08 -9.84 -37.75
CA THR A 452 -4.22 -10.73 -38.05
C THR A 452 -3.74 -11.97 -38.81
N ALA A 453 -4.39 -13.11 -38.54
CA ALA A 453 -4.10 -14.41 -39.16
C ALA A 453 -2.70 -15.01 -38.89
N SER A 454 -1.96 -14.50 -37.89
CA SER A 454 -0.69 -15.10 -37.42
C SER A 454 -0.85 -16.42 -36.65
N GLY A 455 -2.07 -16.83 -36.33
CA GLY A 455 -2.38 -18.00 -35.49
C GLY A 455 -2.54 -17.71 -33.99
N LYS A 456 -2.36 -16.45 -33.56
CA LYS A 456 -2.36 -16.05 -32.14
C LYS A 456 -3.56 -16.53 -31.32
N GLY A 457 -4.79 -16.37 -31.81
CA GLY A 457 -5.99 -16.77 -31.05
C GLY A 457 -6.06 -18.28 -30.83
N THR A 458 -5.69 -19.07 -31.84
CA THR A 458 -5.63 -20.54 -31.74
C THR A 458 -4.54 -20.98 -30.75
N VAL A 459 -3.34 -20.41 -30.87
CA VAL A 459 -2.21 -20.69 -29.97
C VAL A 459 -2.56 -20.30 -28.54
N ALA A 460 -3.14 -19.12 -28.33
CA ALA A 460 -3.55 -18.62 -27.02
C ALA A 460 -4.61 -19.50 -26.37
N ALA A 461 -5.64 -19.93 -27.11
CA ALA A 461 -6.66 -20.82 -26.60
C ALA A 461 -6.10 -22.19 -26.19
N HIS A 462 -5.22 -22.78 -27.01
CA HIS A 462 -4.56 -24.05 -26.68
C HIS A 462 -3.63 -23.92 -25.47
N LEU A 463 -2.89 -22.81 -25.35
CA LEU A 463 -2.06 -22.52 -24.18
C LEU A 463 -2.89 -22.35 -22.90
N ALA A 464 -3.98 -21.60 -22.98
CA ALA A 464 -4.88 -21.41 -21.85
C ALA A 464 -5.43 -22.75 -21.37
N GLN A 465 -5.87 -23.61 -22.30
CA GLN A 465 -6.34 -24.96 -21.99
C GLN A 465 -5.23 -25.83 -21.37
N ALA A 466 -4.03 -25.83 -21.95
CA ALA A 466 -2.91 -26.62 -21.46
C ALA A 466 -2.43 -26.22 -20.05
N LEU A 467 -2.58 -24.94 -19.69
CA LEU A 467 -2.18 -24.39 -18.39
C LEU A 467 -3.33 -24.30 -17.38
N GLY A 468 -4.58 -24.52 -17.82
CA GLY A 468 -5.78 -24.24 -17.00
C GLY A 468 -6.00 -22.76 -16.72
N PHE A 469 -5.43 -21.88 -17.56
CA PHE A 469 -5.54 -20.42 -17.41
C PHE A 469 -6.83 -19.89 -18.04
N HIS A 470 -7.25 -18.70 -17.60
CA HIS A 470 -8.29 -17.94 -18.30
C HIS A 470 -7.78 -17.50 -19.67
N TYR A 471 -8.70 -17.32 -20.61
CA TYR A 471 -8.40 -16.86 -21.97
C TYR A 471 -9.09 -15.54 -22.26
N LEU A 472 -8.33 -14.58 -22.80
CA LEU A 472 -8.82 -13.29 -23.27
C LEU A 472 -8.50 -13.11 -24.76
N ASP A 473 -9.54 -13.13 -25.61
CA ASP A 473 -9.48 -12.59 -26.98
C ASP A 473 -9.90 -11.11 -26.92
N SER A 474 -8.91 -10.22 -26.89
CA SER A 474 -9.19 -8.78 -26.84
C SER A 474 -10.03 -8.31 -28.03
N GLY A 475 -9.85 -8.92 -29.20
CA GLY A 475 -10.59 -8.59 -30.41
C GLY A 475 -12.08 -8.89 -30.31
N VAL A 476 -12.49 -9.87 -29.50
CA VAL A 476 -13.91 -10.15 -29.23
C VAL A 476 -14.60 -8.96 -28.58
N MET A 477 -13.93 -8.29 -27.63
CA MET A 477 -14.52 -7.12 -26.94
C MET A 477 -14.79 -5.97 -27.91
N TYR A 478 -13.82 -5.62 -28.75
CA TYR A 478 -14.00 -4.59 -29.78
C TYR A 478 -15.12 -4.96 -30.77
N ARG A 479 -15.22 -6.24 -31.17
CA ARG A 479 -16.29 -6.72 -32.09
C ARG A 479 -17.66 -6.72 -31.42
N ALA A 480 -17.73 -7.04 -30.14
CA ALA A 480 -18.94 -6.95 -29.35
C ALA A 480 -19.43 -5.49 -29.22
N THR A 481 -18.52 -4.55 -28.93
CA THR A 481 -18.83 -3.12 -28.93
C THR A 481 -19.33 -2.65 -30.30
N ALA A 482 -18.67 -3.05 -31.39
CA ALA A 482 -19.10 -2.72 -32.75
C ALA A 482 -20.53 -3.21 -33.05
N LEU A 483 -20.81 -4.49 -32.75
CA LEU A 483 -22.11 -5.08 -33.01
C LEU A 483 -23.21 -4.37 -32.21
N LEU A 484 -22.95 -4.04 -30.94
CA LEU A 484 -23.91 -3.36 -30.11
C LEU A 484 -24.13 -1.91 -30.56
N ALA A 485 -23.07 -1.21 -30.99
CA ALA A 485 -23.17 0.14 -31.57
C ALA A 485 -24.04 0.14 -32.84
N GLN A 486 -23.83 -0.82 -33.74
CA GLN A 486 -24.64 -0.98 -34.95
C GLN A 486 -26.12 -1.22 -34.62
N ARG A 487 -26.41 -2.06 -33.64
CA ARG A 487 -27.79 -2.35 -33.20
C ARG A 487 -28.47 -1.14 -32.55
N GLN A 488 -27.71 -0.29 -31.87
CA GLN A 488 -28.22 0.91 -31.21
C GLN A 488 -28.19 2.16 -32.11
N GLY A 489 -27.73 2.02 -33.37
CA GLY A 489 -27.61 3.16 -34.28
C GLY A 489 -26.55 4.19 -33.85
N ILE A 490 -25.56 3.80 -33.04
CA ILE A 490 -24.47 4.66 -32.63
C ILE A 490 -23.45 4.76 -33.77
N ALA A 491 -23.13 5.98 -34.19
CA ALA A 491 -22.17 6.23 -35.26
C ALA A 491 -20.74 5.82 -34.84
N LEU A 492 -19.95 5.30 -35.78
CA LEU A 492 -18.60 4.77 -35.49
C LEU A 492 -17.55 5.85 -35.20
N ASP A 493 -17.90 7.11 -35.42
CA ASP A 493 -17.11 8.30 -35.11
C ASP A 493 -17.57 9.02 -33.81
N ASP A 494 -18.70 8.61 -33.22
CA ASP A 494 -19.13 9.09 -31.90
C ASP A 494 -18.35 8.39 -30.78
N GLU A 495 -17.12 8.87 -30.59
CA GLU A 495 -16.18 8.32 -29.62
C GLU A 495 -16.73 8.32 -28.18
N ALA A 496 -17.50 9.34 -27.80
CA ALA A 496 -18.05 9.46 -26.44
C ALA A 496 -19.13 8.41 -26.18
N ALA A 497 -20.09 8.24 -27.10
CA ALA A 497 -21.14 7.24 -26.99
C ALA A 497 -20.56 5.82 -27.03
N LEU A 498 -19.61 5.55 -27.93
CA LEU A 498 -18.94 4.25 -28.01
C LEU A 498 -18.16 3.91 -26.74
N ALA A 499 -17.49 4.89 -26.12
CA ALA A 499 -16.78 4.68 -24.87
C ALA A 499 -17.75 4.40 -23.70
N ALA A 500 -18.89 5.07 -23.65
CA ALA A 500 -19.93 4.79 -22.66
C ALA A 500 -20.49 3.37 -22.84
N LEU A 501 -20.75 2.96 -24.07
CA LEU A 501 -21.20 1.61 -24.42
C LEU A 501 -20.19 0.53 -24.00
N ALA A 502 -18.90 0.77 -24.27
CA ALA A 502 -17.81 -0.15 -23.93
C ALA A 502 -17.66 -0.37 -22.42
N ARG A 503 -17.86 0.65 -21.58
CA ARG A 503 -17.78 0.52 -20.11
C ARG A 503 -18.84 -0.42 -19.52
N HIS A 504 -19.99 -0.52 -20.18
CA HIS A 504 -21.13 -1.32 -19.72
C HIS A 504 -21.43 -2.49 -20.66
N LEU A 505 -20.40 -2.95 -21.39
CA LEU A 505 -20.54 -4.02 -22.37
C LEU A 505 -21.04 -5.30 -21.67
N PRO A 506 -22.25 -5.81 -21.98
CA PRO A 506 -22.82 -6.99 -21.32
C PRO A 506 -22.25 -8.27 -21.93
N ILE A 507 -20.92 -8.40 -21.94
CA ILE A 507 -20.22 -9.53 -22.57
C ILE A 507 -19.91 -10.62 -21.56
N ARG A 508 -20.12 -11.87 -21.98
CA ARG A 508 -19.67 -13.07 -21.25
C ARG A 508 -19.07 -14.09 -22.22
N CYS A 509 -17.93 -14.67 -21.89
CA CYS A 509 -17.28 -15.70 -22.69
C CYS A 509 -17.23 -17.03 -21.92
N GLU A 510 -17.86 -18.08 -22.47
CA GLU A 510 -17.99 -19.41 -21.84
C GLU A 510 -17.71 -20.51 -22.87
N GLY A 511 -16.69 -21.35 -22.64
CA GLY A 511 -16.40 -22.50 -23.51
C GLY A 511 -16.18 -22.13 -24.99
N GLY A 512 -15.64 -20.93 -25.27
CA GLY A 512 -15.47 -20.40 -26.63
C GLY A 512 -16.70 -19.71 -27.23
N THR A 513 -17.85 -19.80 -26.56
CA THR A 513 -19.09 -19.08 -26.91
C THR A 513 -19.03 -17.66 -26.36
N VAL A 514 -19.42 -16.68 -27.17
CA VAL A 514 -19.52 -15.27 -26.78
C VAL A 514 -20.98 -14.90 -26.67
N TRP A 515 -21.38 -14.43 -25.50
CA TRP A 515 -22.71 -13.94 -25.19
C TRP A 515 -22.71 -12.41 -25.10
N LEU A 516 -23.74 -11.78 -25.64
CA LEU A 516 -24.05 -10.36 -25.43
C LEU A 516 -25.44 -10.25 -24.80
N GLY A 517 -25.46 -9.99 -23.49
CA GLY A 517 -26.65 -10.20 -22.67
C GLY A 517 -27.09 -11.67 -22.75
N PRO A 518 -28.37 -11.96 -23.04
CA PRO A 518 -28.86 -13.33 -23.16
C PRO A 518 -28.57 -14.00 -24.52
N GLU A 519 -28.04 -13.27 -25.51
CA GLU A 519 -27.89 -13.76 -26.89
C GLU A 519 -26.51 -14.37 -27.14
N ASN A 520 -26.46 -15.52 -27.82
CA ASN A 520 -25.23 -16.07 -28.38
C ASN A 520 -24.82 -15.27 -29.63
N ALA A 521 -23.79 -14.44 -29.50
CA ALA A 521 -23.28 -13.57 -30.55
C ALA A 521 -22.06 -14.14 -31.28
N SER A 522 -21.68 -15.40 -31.01
CA SER A 522 -20.40 -16.00 -31.46
C SER A 522 -20.13 -15.89 -32.95
N ASP A 523 -21.14 -16.16 -33.79
CA ASP A 523 -20.96 -16.12 -35.25
C ASP A 523 -21.07 -14.70 -35.78
N VAL A 524 -22.05 -13.94 -35.29
CA VAL A 524 -22.33 -12.57 -35.74
C VAL A 524 -21.13 -11.65 -35.51
N ILE A 525 -20.48 -11.74 -34.33
CA ILE A 525 -19.30 -10.90 -34.05
C ILE A 525 -18.11 -11.23 -34.94
N ARG A 526 -18.09 -12.40 -35.60
CA ARG A 526 -16.99 -12.84 -36.47
C ARG A 526 -17.24 -12.54 -37.95
N THR A 527 -18.35 -11.89 -38.27
CA THR A 527 -18.64 -11.40 -39.63
C THR A 527 -17.67 -10.29 -40.04
N GLU A 528 -17.52 -10.11 -41.35
CA GLU A 528 -16.60 -9.12 -41.90
C GLU A 528 -17.01 -7.69 -41.55
N ALA A 529 -18.31 -7.36 -41.68
CA ALA A 529 -18.86 -6.05 -41.37
C ALA A 529 -18.56 -5.62 -39.91
N VAL A 530 -18.77 -6.54 -38.94
CA VAL A 530 -18.44 -6.28 -37.54
C VAL A 530 -16.92 -6.17 -37.33
N GLY A 531 -16.13 -6.98 -38.04
CA GLY A 531 -14.67 -6.92 -38.00
C GLY A 531 -14.09 -5.59 -38.51
N GLN A 532 -14.67 -5.02 -39.58
CA GLN A 532 -14.30 -3.72 -40.11
C GLN A 532 -14.67 -2.60 -39.13
N ALA A 533 -15.90 -2.60 -38.60
CA ALA A 533 -16.34 -1.64 -37.58
C ALA A 533 -15.47 -1.69 -36.32
N ALA A 534 -15.13 -2.89 -35.83
CA ALA A 534 -14.22 -3.09 -34.71
C ALA A 534 -12.82 -2.52 -34.97
N SER A 535 -12.34 -2.61 -36.22
CA SER A 535 -11.07 -2.01 -36.61
C SER A 535 -11.10 -0.49 -36.46
N THR A 536 -12.18 0.16 -36.91
CA THR A 536 -12.39 1.61 -36.80
C THR A 536 -12.43 2.05 -35.34
N LEU A 537 -13.31 1.45 -34.51
CA LEU A 537 -13.47 1.88 -33.11
C LEU A 537 -12.24 1.57 -32.24
N SER A 538 -11.45 0.54 -32.58
CA SER A 538 -10.22 0.21 -31.86
C SER A 538 -9.11 1.26 -32.00
N ALA A 539 -9.25 2.21 -32.94
CA ALA A 539 -8.37 3.36 -33.09
C ALA A 539 -8.75 4.54 -32.18
N LEU A 540 -9.94 4.53 -31.57
CA LEU A 540 -10.47 5.62 -30.75
C LEU A 540 -9.94 5.54 -29.30
N PRO A 541 -9.16 6.52 -28.81
CA PRO A 541 -8.55 6.49 -27.48
C PRO A 541 -9.52 6.26 -26.32
N ALA A 542 -10.69 6.91 -26.32
CA ALA A 542 -11.67 6.81 -25.24
C ALA A 542 -12.30 5.41 -25.16
N VAL A 543 -12.55 4.78 -26.31
CA VAL A 543 -13.06 3.40 -26.37
C VAL A 543 -12.01 2.42 -25.84
N ARG A 544 -10.75 2.58 -26.22
CA ARG A 544 -9.65 1.77 -25.68
C ARG A 544 -9.54 1.89 -24.17
N ARG A 545 -9.59 3.12 -23.65
CA ARG A 545 -9.55 3.37 -22.21
C ARG A 545 -10.74 2.75 -21.48
N ALA A 546 -11.94 2.78 -22.08
CA ALA A 546 -13.12 2.13 -21.52
C ALA A 546 -13.00 0.60 -21.46
N LEU A 547 -12.39 -0.02 -22.48
CA LEU A 547 -12.19 -1.48 -22.50
C LEU A 547 -10.99 -1.93 -21.66
N LEU A 548 -10.03 -1.06 -21.37
CA LEU A 548 -8.82 -1.41 -20.62
C LEU A 548 -9.13 -2.00 -19.24
N ASP A 549 -10.06 -1.39 -18.50
CA ASP A 549 -10.43 -1.87 -17.17
C ASP A 549 -11.12 -3.25 -17.25
N LEU A 550 -11.98 -3.46 -18.24
CA LEU A 550 -12.63 -4.76 -18.49
C LEU A 550 -11.61 -5.84 -18.91
N GLN A 551 -10.61 -5.48 -19.71
CA GLN A 551 -9.53 -6.40 -20.10
C GLN A 551 -8.72 -6.81 -18.88
N ARG A 552 -8.34 -5.86 -18.03
CA ARG A 552 -7.56 -6.12 -16.81
C ARG A 552 -8.33 -6.94 -15.79
N SER A 553 -9.64 -6.73 -15.65
CA SER A 553 -10.48 -7.49 -14.72
C SER A 553 -10.59 -8.99 -15.05
N LEU A 554 -10.15 -9.41 -16.25
CA LEU A 554 -10.08 -10.83 -16.61
C LEU A 554 -8.81 -11.53 -16.08
N ARG A 555 -7.84 -10.79 -15.55
CA ARG A 555 -6.68 -11.35 -14.86
C ARG A 555 -7.11 -11.98 -13.54
N ARG A 556 -7.34 -13.28 -13.56
CA ARG A 556 -7.82 -14.05 -12.40
C ARG A 556 -6.97 -15.29 -12.20
N ALA A 557 -6.88 -15.77 -10.97
CA ALA A 557 -6.23 -17.04 -10.68
C ALA A 557 -6.91 -18.19 -11.49
N PRO A 558 -6.15 -19.19 -11.98
CA PRO A 558 -4.72 -19.42 -11.75
C PRO A 558 -3.78 -18.61 -12.66
N GLY A 559 -4.30 -17.94 -13.68
CA GLY A 559 -3.52 -17.17 -14.66
C GLY A 559 -4.36 -16.74 -15.85
N LEU A 560 -3.77 -15.93 -16.74
CA LEU A 560 -4.42 -15.43 -17.95
C LEU A 560 -3.50 -15.61 -19.17
N VAL A 561 -4.05 -16.12 -20.27
CA VAL A 561 -3.46 -15.99 -21.61
C VAL A 561 -4.29 -14.96 -22.38
N ALA A 562 -3.68 -13.84 -22.73
CA ALA A 562 -4.33 -12.74 -23.42
C ALA A 562 -3.76 -12.58 -24.83
N ASP A 563 -4.61 -12.66 -25.86
CA ASP A 563 -4.22 -12.41 -27.24
C ASP A 563 -4.76 -11.08 -27.77
N GLY A 564 -3.93 -10.41 -28.57
CA GLY A 564 -4.26 -9.10 -29.10
C GLY A 564 -3.17 -8.50 -29.96
N ARG A 565 -3.05 -7.19 -29.88
CA ARG A 565 -2.07 -6.38 -30.63
C ARG A 565 -1.14 -5.60 -29.72
N ASP A 566 -1.59 -5.32 -28.51
CA ASP A 566 -0.91 -4.50 -27.51
C ASP A 566 -1.10 -5.05 -26.08
N MET A 567 -1.31 -6.36 -25.94
CA MET A 567 -1.47 -7.01 -24.65
C MET A 567 -0.20 -6.87 -23.80
N GLY A 568 0.97 -7.05 -24.39
CA GLY A 568 2.25 -6.95 -23.69
C GLY A 568 2.82 -5.53 -23.61
N THR A 569 2.29 -4.59 -24.39
CA THR A 569 2.78 -3.19 -24.43
C THR A 569 1.92 -2.22 -23.62
N VAL A 570 0.59 -2.41 -23.59
CA VAL A 570 -0.36 -1.46 -23.00
C VAL A 570 -1.23 -2.10 -21.91
N VAL A 571 -1.82 -3.27 -22.19
CA VAL A 571 -2.84 -3.85 -21.29
C VAL A 571 -2.19 -4.49 -20.06
N PHE A 572 -1.20 -5.37 -20.29
CA PHE A 572 -0.43 -6.11 -19.29
C PHE A 572 1.08 -5.89 -19.52
N PRO A 573 1.59 -4.67 -19.30
CA PRO A 573 3.02 -4.39 -19.41
C PRO A 573 3.86 -5.19 -18.40
N ASP A 574 3.25 -5.71 -17.34
CA ASP A 574 3.84 -6.60 -16.34
C ASP A 574 3.67 -8.09 -16.65
N ALA A 575 3.17 -8.46 -17.84
CA ALA A 575 3.02 -9.86 -18.24
C ALA A 575 4.36 -10.61 -18.15
N ARG A 576 4.35 -11.75 -17.45
CA ARG A 576 5.55 -12.56 -17.18
C ARG A 576 6.19 -13.11 -18.44
N LEU A 577 5.36 -13.46 -19.42
CA LEU A 577 5.79 -13.85 -20.75
C LEU A 577 5.03 -13.02 -21.78
N LYS A 578 5.78 -12.39 -22.68
CA LYS A 578 5.26 -11.65 -23.83
C LYS A 578 5.80 -12.31 -25.08
N VAL A 579 4.92 -12.70 -25.97
CA VAL A 579 5.26 -13.34 -27.24
C VAL A 579 4.72 -12.47 -28.36
N PHE A 580 5.56 -12.19 -29.36
CA PHE A 580 5.14 -11.50 -30.57
C PHE A 580 5.17 -12.48 -31.75
N LEU A 581 3.99 -12.94 -32.17
CA LEU A 581 3.87 -13.85 -33.30
C LEU A 581 3.98 -13.08 -34.61
N THR A 582 4.83 -13.56 -35.50
CA THR A 582 4.91 -13.10 -36.89
C THR A 582 4.60 -14.26 -37.83
N ALA A 583 4.14 -13.93 -39.03
CA ALA A 583 4.11 -14.88 -40.14
C ALA A 583 4.07 -14.09 -41.45
N ASP A 584 4.65 -14.67 -42.50
CA ASP A 584 4.73 -14.03 -43.81
C ASP A 584 3.31 -13.75 -44.33
N ALA A 585 3.12 -12.60 -44.99
CA ALA A 585 1.80 -12.15 -45.45
C ALA A 585 1.13 -13.20 -46.36
N GLN A 586 1.92 -13.84 -47.23
CA GLN A 586 1.52 -14.96 -48.08
C GLN A 586 0.95 -16.12 -47.26
N ALA A 587 1.70 -16.61 -46.26
CA ALA A 587 1.28 -17.74 -45.43
C ALA A 587 0.00 -17.41 -44.62
N ARG A 588 -0.14 -16.16 -44.15
CA ARG A 588 -1.35 -15.70 -43.47
C ARG A 588 -2.55 -15.60 -44.41
N ALA A 589 -2.33 -15.14 -45.64
CA ALA A 589 -3.37 -15.06 -46.67
C ALA A 589 -3.86 -16.47 -47.04
N GLU A 590 -2.96 -17.44 -47.22
CA GLU A 590 -3.32 -18.83 -47.52
C GLU A 590 -4.16 -19.47 -46.41
N ARG A 591 -3.76 -19.30 -45.14
CA ARG A 591 -4.54 -19.80 -43.98
C ARG A 591 -5.92 -19.17 -43.93
N ARG A 592 -6.00 -17.85 -44.12
CA ARG A 592 -7.27 -17.11 -44.07
C ARG A 592 -8.18 -17.47 -45.24
N HIS A 593 -7.61 -17.64 -46.43
CA HIS A 593 -8.31 -18.08 -47.64
C HIS A 593 -8.93 -19.47 -47.43
N LYS A 594 -8.16 -20.45 -46.94
CA LYS A 594 -8.67 -21.78 -46.56
C LYS A 594 -9.82 -21.71 -45.55
N GLN A 595 -9.70 -20.85 -44.55
CA GLN A 595 -10.74 -20.67 -43.52
C GLN A 595 -12.04 -20.04 -44.06
N LEU A 596 -11.94 -19.16 -45.05
CA LEU A 596 -13.11 -18.53 -45.69
C LEU A 596 -13.82 -19.53 -46.62
N ILE A 597 -13.04 -20.28 -47.42
CA ILE A 597 -13.56 -21.34 -48.28
C ILE A 597 -14.28 -22.42 -47.45
N SER A 598 -13.70 -22.87 -46.33
CA SER A 598 -14.33 -23.88 -45.48
C SER A 598 -15.67 -23.43 -44.86
N LYS A 599 -15.96 -22.12 -44.89
CA LYS A 599 -17.22 -21.52 -44.43
C LYS A 599 -18.17 -21.16 -45.57
N GLY A 600 -17.85 -21.55 -46.81
CA GLY A 600 -18.66 -21.27 -48.00
C GLY A 600 -18.57 -19.82 -48.51
N ILE A 601 -17.56 -19.06 -48.08
CA ILE A 601 -17.36 -17.67 -48.51
C ILE A 601 -16.42 -17.67 -49.73
N SER A 602 -16.92 -17.15 -50.86
CA SER A 602 -16.12 -17.03 -52.09
C SER A 602 -15.17 -15.83 -52.01
N THR A 603 -13.87 -16.07 -52.15
CA THR A 603 -12.83 -15.02 -52.18
C THR A 603 -11.58 -15.53 -52.92
N THR A 604 -10.74 -14.62 -53.40
CA THR A 604 -9.46 -14.94 -54.04
C THR A 604 -8.28 -14.74 -53.08
N LEU A 605 -7.23 -15.56 -53.22
CA LEU A 605 -6.03 -15.43 -52.38
C LEU A 605 -5.41 -14.03 -52.48
N THR A 606 -5.39 -13.44 -53.69
CA THR A 606 -4.86 -12.10 -53.95
C THR A 606 -5.63 -11.02 -53.21
N GLN A 607 -6.97 -11.10 -53.18
CA GLN A 607 -7.78 -10.15 -52.41
C GLN A 607 -7.50 -10.24 -50.91
N VAL A 608 -7.47 -11.47 -50.36
CA VAL A 608 -7.17 -11.69 -48.94
C VAL A 608 -5.77 -11.18 -48.57
N LEU A 609 -4.77 -11.38 -49.44
CA LEU A 609 -3.42 -10.87 -49.24
C LEU A 609 -3.42 -9.34 -49.17
N HIS A 610 -4.02 -8.68 -50.17
CA HIS A 610 -4.07 -7.23 -50.24
C HIS A 610 -4.80 -6.61 -49.03
N GLU A 611 -5.91 -7.20 -48.59
CA GLU A 611 -6.64 -6.77 -47.41
C GLU A 611 -5.82 -6.90 -46.12
N LEU A 612 -5.06 -8.00 -45.97
CA LEU A 612 -4.18 -8.20 -44.83
C LEU A 612 -3.04 -7.18 -44.81
N GLU A 613 -2.41 -6.91 -45.94
CA GLU A 613 -1.32 -5.93 -46.06
C GLU A 613 -1.79 -4.50 -45.75
N GLN A 614 -2.93 -4.08 -46.32
CA GLN A 614 -3.52 -2.77 -46.01
C GLN A 614 -3.90 -2.65 -44.53
N ARG A 615 -4.35 -3.75 -43.92
CA ARG A 615 -4.69 -3.77 -42.50
C ARG A 615 -3.44 -3.66 -41.62
N ASP A 616 -2.40 -4.43 -41.92
CA ASP A 616 -1.15 -4.39 -41.16
C ASP A 616 -0.49 -3.01 -41.24
N ALA A 617 -0.46 -2.39 -42.44
CA ALA A 617 0.03 -1.02 -42.60
C ALA A 617 -0.72 -0.03 -41.70
N ARG A 618 -2.06 -0.09 -41.69
CA ARG A 618 -2.89 0.75 -40.81
C ARG A 618 -2.62 0.48 -39.33
N ASP A 619 -2.45 -0.78 -38.94
CA ASP A 619 -2.27 -1.17 -37.54
C ASP A 619 -0.89 -0.80 -36.99
N THR A 620 0.15 -0.85 -37.82
CA THR A 620 1.50 -0.44 -37.45
C THR A 620 1.65 1.09 -37.42
N GLN A 621 0.91 1.83 -38.25
CA GLN A 621 0.98 3.29 -38.32
C GLN A 621 0.07 4.03 -37.32
N ARG A 622 -0.65 3.33 -36.43
CA ARG A 622 -1.56 3.98 -35.47
C ARG A 622 -0.80 4.87 -34.48
N SER A 623 -1.38 6.02 -34.15
CA SER A 623 -0.87 6.90 -33.10
C SER A 623 -1.01 6.30 -31.69
N VAL A 624 -2.02 5.46 -31.47
CA VAL A 624 -2.30 4.80 -30.19
C VAL A 624 -2.32 3.28 -30.38
N ALA A 625 -1.62 2.55 -29.50
CA ALA A 625 -1.55 1.09 -29.50
C ALA A 625 -1.16 0.48 -30.87
N ALA A 626 -0.17 1.09 -31.51
CA ALA A 626 0.43 0.56 -32.74
C ALA A 626 0.83 -0.90 -32.55
N LEU A 627 0.61 -1.73 -33.57
CA LEU A 627 1.09 -3.10 -33.58
C LEU A 627 2.62 -3.11 -33.60
N LYS A 628 3.20 -3.30 -32.42
CA LYS A 628 4.65 -3.41 -32.21
C LYS A 628 4.95 -4.39 -31.07
N PRO A 629 6.06 -5.14 -31.16
CA PRO A 629 6.49 -5.97 -30.05
C PRO A 629 6.79 -5.12 -28.81
N ALA A 630 6.48 -5.63 -27.62
CA ALA A 630 7.01 -5.09 -26.38
C ALA A 630 8.54 -5.26 -26.34
N GLN A 631 9.23 -4.40 -25.60
CA GLN A 631 10.70 -4.37 -25.55
C GLN A 631 11.29 -5.72 -25.11
N ASP A 632 10.59 -6.44 -24.24
CA ASP A 632 10.95 -7.73 -23.66
C ASP A 632 10.17 -8.92 -24.28
N ALA A 633 9.47 -8.71 -25.40
CA ALA A 633 8.73 -9.76 -26.09
C ALA A 633 9.65 -10.70 -26.89
N LEU A 634 9.35 -12.00 -26.81
CA LEU A 634 10.04 -13.02 -27.60
C LEU A 634 9.39 -13.13 -28.99
N PRO A 635 10.15 -12.92 -30.08
CA PRO A 635 9.62 -13.09 -31.43
C PRO A 635 9.46 -14.58 -31.76
N LEU A 636 8.35 -14.95 -32.41
CA LEU A 636 8.12 -16.32 -32.90
C LEU A 636 7.50 -16.26 -34.30
N ASN A 637 8.25 -16.69 -35.31
CA ASN A 637 7.74 -16.81 -36.68
C ASN A 637 7.00 -18.13 -36.84
N THR A 638 5.69 -18.07 -37.11
CA THR A 638 4.83 -19.25 -37.25
C THR A 638 4.69 -19.73 -38.69
N SER A 639 5.41 -19.14 -39.67
CA SER A 639 5.21 -19.44 -41.11
C SER A 639 5.43 -20.92 -41.45
N ALA A 640 6.45 -21.54 -40.85
CA ALA A 640 6.80 -22.95 -41.05
C ALA A 640 6.40 -23.87 -39.87
N LEU A 641 5.74 -23.33 -38.86
CA LEU A 641 5.33 -24.09 -37.67
C LEU A 641 3.84 -24.41 -37.74
N ASP A 642 3.48 -25.61 -37.31
CA ASP A 642 2.09 -25.91 -36.99
C ASP A 642 1.70 -25.34 -35.60
N VAL A 643 0.42 -25.49 -35.25
CA VAL A 643 -0.12 -24.96 -33.99
C VAL A 643 0.54 -25.65 -32.79
N ASP A 644 0.75 -26.96 -32.84
CA ASP A 644 1.25 -27.73 -31.71
C ASP A 644 2.72 -27.43 -31.43
N GLN A 645 3.54 -27.31 -32.47
CA GLN A 645 4.92 -26.85 -32.40
C GLN A 645 5.01 -25.45 -31.81
N THR A 646 4.13 -24.54 -32.27
CA THR A 646 4.08 -23.17 -31.76
C THR A 646 3.71 -23.13 -30.28
N VAL A 647 2.68 -23.88 -29.87
CA VAL A 647 2.25 -24.02 -28.47
C VAL A 647 3.36 -24.61 -27.62
N HIS A 648 4.04 -25.67 -28.10
CA HIS A 648 5.14 -26.31 -27.39
C HIS A 648 6.29 -25.34 -27.12
N GLN A 649 6.66 -24.53 -28.13
CA GLN A 649 7.72 -23.53 -27.99
C GLN A 649 7.37 -22.48 -26.93
N VAL A 650 6.12 -21.98 -26.92
CA VAL A 650 5.66 -20.99 -25.93
C VAL A 650 5.61 -21.61 -24.52
N LEU A 651 5.18 -22.88 -24.38
CA LEU A 651 5.22 -23.60 -23.12
C LEU A 651 6.65 -23.81 -22.60
N GLN A 652 7.62 -24.02 -23.49
CA GLN A 652 9.03 -24.11 -23.10
C GLN A 652 9.54 -22.78 -22.54
N TRP A 653 9.26 -21.67 -23.22
CA TRP A 653 9.62 -20.33 -22.72
C TRP A 653 8.92 -20.01 -21.40
N TRP A 654 7.66 -20.42 -21.24
CA TRP A 654 6.93 -20.27 -20.00
C TRP A 654 7.64 -20.96 -18.83
N ARG A 655 8.06 -22.22 -19.01
CA ARG A 655 8.79 -22.99 -17.98
C ARG A 655 10.16 -22.39 -17.63
N GLN A 656 10.87 -21.84 -18.61
CA GLN A 656 12.18 -21.20 -18.37
C GLN A 656 12.08 -19.92 -17.55
N ARG A 657 10.93 -19.26 -17.57
CA ARG A 657 10.63 -18.08 -16.74
C ARG A 657 9.88 -18.43 -15.45
N SER A 658 9.59 -19.73 -15.20
CA SER A 658 8.70 -20.24 -14.13
C SER A 658 9.33 -20.30 -12.74
#